data_AF-A0AAP0MLE0-F1
#
_entry.id   AF-A0AAP0MLE0-F1
#
_cell.length_a   1.000
_cell.length_b   1.000
_cell.length_c   1.000
_cell.angle_alpha   90.00
_cell.angle_beta   90.00
_cell.angle_gamma   90.00
#
_symmetry.space_group_name_H-M   'P 1'
#
loop_
_entity.id
_entity.type
_entity.pdbx_description
1 polymer ?
#
loop_
_entity_poly.entity_id
_entity_poly.type
_entity_poly.pdbx_seq_one_letter_code
_entity_poly.pdbx_strand_id
1 'polypeptide(L)'
;MGSDAYVPLFETKRAKERVIRRLFAASIFVGIGFIVVYRLSHRPRNGEDGRWAWIGLLGAELWFSLYWVLTQALRWNCVYRRTFKDRLSQRYENDLPGVDIFVCTADPKTEQPIMVINTVLSVMAYDYPTEKLSVYLSDDAAHDITFYALIEASHFAEHWIPYCKKFYVEPRSPGAYFQSISEPHEAEEAKGFLAIKKLYEDMENRIITAAKLGRIPEEVRSKYKGFSQWDSFSSQRDHDTILQILIDGRDPKAKDIDGCSLPTLVYLAREKRPQHPHNFKAGAMNALIRVSQNISNGQIILNVDCDMYSNYSSSVRDALCFFLDEKKGHEIAFVQFPQSFGNITKNEIYDGSMRIGMDVEFHGMDGYGGPPYVGTGCFHRRNTLTGKKFDNECMEDWKREETVDKIKALASCTYEENTQWGKEMGVKYGCPVEDVITGLSIQTRGWKSVYFNPERKAFLGVATTTLPQTLVQHKRWSAGDFLILLSSYSPAWYARGKISFGLQLGYCCYCLWAPNCFATLYYTIIPSLYLLKGISLFPKASSPWCMPFAFVLSAKNLYSLAEFLRCGGTILGWWNSQRIWLYKRTSSYLFGFIDAVLMSAGFSQPAFEITAKVADEDVIERYEKEMMEFGPGASSSSPMFIILATLALLNLFCFVGLVAKVATGDANIRIDTLVLQILLCGILVLINWPLFQGLLLRRDNGKMPSSITVKSIGLAMKVGPVGFCIAAILAFIFSPQAVYGIRFVIDREECFSHNVQYEGDTVHASFVVIKADSSWYSSHDGVDLVVKGPASDQIHDFRDKISEKFEFVAHHKGVHRFCFTNKSPYHETIDFDVHVGHFSYYDEHAKDEHFNPLLEQISKLEEALYNIQFEQHWLEAQTERQAIVNEAMSRRAVYKAFWESTALVGASVLQVYLLRRLFERKLGMSRV
;
A
#
# COMPACT_ATOMS: atom_id res chain seq x y z
N MET A 1 33.80 0.93 -49.83
CA MET A 1 32.58 1.13 -49.02
C MET A 1 33.00 1.91 -47.79
N GLY A 2 32.60 3.17 -47.70
CA GLY A 2 33.03 4.08 -46.63
C GLY A 2 32.53 3.61 -45.27
N SER A 3 33.29 3.85 -44.21
CA SER A 3 32.90 3.55 -42.83
C SER A 3 31.61 4.29 -42.50
N ASP A 4 30.49 3.57 -42.37
CA ASP A 4 29.27 4.14 -41.82
C ASP A 4 29.58 4.70 -40.42
N ALA A 5 29.53 6.02 -40.30
CA ALA A 5 29.82 6.69 -39.04
C ALA A 5 28.79 6.22 -38.00
N TYR A 6 29.26 5.64 -36.89
CA TYR A 6 28.40 5.21 -35.78
C TYR A 6 27.40 6.31 -35.40
N VAL A 7 26.11 6.02 -35.57
CA VAL A 7 25.02 6.90 -35.15
C VAL A 7 24.34 6.27 -33.93
N PRO A 8 24.31 6.93 -32.76
CA PRO A 8 23.74 6.34 -31.55
C PRO A 8 22.21 6.20 -31.64
N LEU A 9 21.68 5.14 -31.02
CA LEU A 9 20.22 4.93 -30.87
C LEU A 9 19.61 5.74 -29.73
N PHE A 10 20.45 6.26 -28.82
CA PHE A 10 20.01 7.17 -27.76
C PHE A 10 21.08 8.22 -27.41
N GLU A 11 20.63 9.35 -26.86
CA GLU A 11 21.49 10.41 -26.33
C GLU A 11 21.36 10.49 -24.80
N THR A 12 22.47 10.75 -24.11
CA THR A 12 22.48 11.03 -22.66
C THR A 12 22.88 12.47 -22.41
N LYS A 13 21.95 13.28 -21.90
CA LYS A 13 22.15 14.68 -21.54
C LYS A 13 22.35 14.81 -20.04
N ARG A 14 23.35 15.59 -19.63
CA ARG A 14 23.55 15.95 -18.23
C ARG A 14 22.60 17.09 -17.84
N ALA A 15 22.09 17.07 -16.60
CA ALA A 15 21.26 18.15 -16.08
C ALA A 15 21.96 19.52 -16.18
N LYS A 16 21.29 20.52 -16.75
CA LYS A 16 21.85 21.88 -16.98
C LYS A 16 22.22 22.60 -15.68
N GLU A 17 21.43 22.43 -14.61
CA GLU A 17 21.57 23.16 -13.34
C GLU A 17 22.51 22.50 -12.32
N ARG A 18 23.33 21.55 -12.75
CA ARG A 18 24.18 20.74 -11.85
C ARG A 18 25.09 21.57 -10.96
N VAL A 19 25.67 22.64 -11.49
CA VAL A 19 26.56 23.54 -10.73
C VAL A 19 25.78 24.23 -9.61
N ILE A 20 24.60 24.77 -9.92
CA ILE A 20 23.72 25.44 -8.96
C ILE A 20 23.31 24.47 -7.85
N ARG A 21 22.88 23.24 -8.20
CA ARG A 21 22.52 22.21 -7.22
C ARG A 21 23.68 21.86 -6.28
N ARG A 22 24.90 21.76 -6.80
CA ARG A 22 26.11 21.47 -6.00
C ARG A 22 26.49 22.62 -5.08
N LEU A 23 26.41 23.86 -5.55
CA LEU A 23 26.65 25.04 -4.73
C LEU A 23 25.60 25.14 -3.61
N PHE A 24 24.34 24.88 -3.94
CA PHE A 24 23.27 24.81 -2.94
C PHE A 24 23.54 23.72 -1.90
N ALA A 25 23.85 22.50 -2.33
CA ALA A 25 24.20 21.41 -1.43
C ALA A 25 25.40 21.76 -0.53
N ALA A 26 26.46 22.37 -1.09
CA ALA A 26 27.61 22.83 -0.31
C ALA A 26 27.21 23.88 0.75
N SER A 27 26.34 24.83 0.40
CA SER A 27 25.86 25.84 1.34
C SER A 27 25.06 25.23 2.51
N ILE A 28 24.18 24.26 2.21
CA ILE A 28 23.43 23.53 3.23
C ILE A 28 24.36 22.70 4.11
N PHE A 29 25.37 22.05 3.53
CA PHE A 29 26.37 21.29 4.29
C PHE A 29 27.13 22.17 5.28
N VAL A 30 27.53 23.39 4.87
CA VAL A 30 28.15 24.38 5.76
C VAL A 30 27.19 24.78 6.89
N GLY A 31 25.92 25.04 6.57
CA GLY A 31 24.89 25.34 7.56
C GLY A 31 24.69 24.22 8.59
N ILE A 32 24.64 22.96 8.13
CA ILE A 32 24.61 21.77 8.99
C ILE A 32 25.85 21.71 9.88
N GLY A 33 27.04 21.98 9.33
CA GLY A 33 28.28 22.04 10.09
C GLY A 33 28.22 23.03 11.26
N PHE A 34 27.70 24.24 11.03
CA PHE A 34 27.50 25.23 12.10
C PHE A 34 26.47 24.77 13.16
N ILE A 35 25.39 24.10 12.75
CA ILE A 35 24.40 23.53 13.69
C ILE A 35 25.07 22.48 14.60
N VAL A 36 25.88 21.59 14.03
CA VAL A 36 26.60 20.57 14.80
C VAL A 36 27.61 21.23 15.77
N VAL A 37 28.36 22.23 15.31
CA VAL A 37 29.28 23.00 16.17
C VAL A 37 28.52 23.67 17.32
N TYR A 38 27.36 24.28 17.05
CA TYR A 38 26.51 24.86 18.08
C TYR A 38 26.10 23.83 19.14
N ARG A 39 25.61 22.66 18.71
CA ARG A 39 25.18 21.59 19.63
C ARG A 39 26.29 21.08 20.52
N LEU A 40 27.51 20.98 19.99
CA LEU A 40 28.68 20.49 20.72
C LEU A 40 29.23 21.55 21.69
N SER A 41 29.25 22.83 21.28
CA SER A 41 29.79 23.92 22.08
C SER A 41 28.86 24.41 23.19
N HIS A 42 27.54 24.30 23.02
CA HIS A 42 26.53 24.82 23.96
C HIS A 42 25.84 23.71 24.76
N ARG A 43 26.55 22.61 25.04
CA ARG A 43 26.00 21.48 25.79
C ARG A 43 25.66 21.91 27.24
N PRO A 44 24.43 21.63 27.72
CA PRO A 44 24.06 21.88 29.13
C PRO A 44 24.98 21.13 30.12
N ARG A 45 25.29 21.75 31.26
CA ARG A 45 26.17 21.20 32.31
C ARG A 45 25.59 19.96 32.96
N ASN A 46 26.43 19.20 33.69
CA ASN A 46 25.97 18.00 34.40
C ASN A 46 24.92 18.40 35.44
N GLY A 47 23.71 17.83 35.34
CA GLY A 47 22.60 18.13 36.26
C GLY A 47 21.66 19.26 35.81
N GLU A 48 21.92 19.95 34.70
CA GLU A 48 20.99 20.95 34.15
C GLU A 48 19.77 20.31 33.48
N ASP A 49 18.60 20.91 33.71
CA ASP A 49 17.33 20.47 33.11
C ASP A 49 17.40 20.52 31.58
N GLY A 50 16.93 19.44 30.94
CA GLY A 50 16.93 19.32 29.48
C GLY A 50 18.23 18.90 28.83
N ARG A 51 19.28 18.60 29.60
CA ARG A 51 20.53 18.03 29.05
C ARG A 51 20.31 16.77 28.19
N TRP A 52 19.48 15.84 28.65
CA TRP A 52 19.21 14.59 27.91
C TRP A 52 18.41 14.86 26.64
N ALA A 53 17.48 15.82 26.67
CA ALA A 53 16.76 16.28 25.48
C ALA A 53 17.71 16.90 24.45
N TRP A 54 18.70 17.68 24.92
CA TRP A 54 19.75 18.25 24.07
C TRP A 54 20.61 17.19 23.39
N ILE A 55 21.05 16.17 24.15
CA ILE A 55 21.89 15.08 23.64
C ILE A 55 21.12 14.27 22.58
N GLY A 56 19.86 13.94 22.83
CA GLY A 56 19.06 13.22 21.84
C GLY A 56 18.73 14.07 20.61
N LEU A 57 18.54 15.38 20.75
CA LEU A 57 18.42 16.30 19.61
C LEU A 57 19.68 16.30 18.75
N LEU A 58 20.87 16.37 19.37
CA LEU A 58 22.13 16.22 18.65
C LEU A 58 22.19 14.87 17.92
N GLY A 59 21.78 13.77 18.57
CA GLY A 59 21.72 12.45 17.93
C GLY A 59 20.79 12.41 16.72
N ALA A 60 19.59 13.00 16.83
CA ALA A 60 18.64 13.10 15.73
C ALA A 60 19.14 14.00 14.59
N GLU A 61 19.79 15.12 14.90
CA GLU A 61 20.40 16.03 13.92
C GLU A 61 21.58 15.38 13.19
N LEU A 62 22.42 14.62 13.89
CA LEU A 62 23.51 13.84 13.27
C LEU A 62 22.94 12.76 12.33
N TRP A 63 21.87 12.09 12.75
CA TRP A 63 21.18 11.12 11.89
C TRP A 63 20.61 11.78 10.63
N PHE A 64 19.89 12.89 10.77
CA PHE A 64 19.36 13.62 9.62
C PHE A 64 20.47 14.18 8.73
N SER A 65 21.60 14.59 9.30
CA SER A 65 22.77 15.04 8.55
C SER A 65 23.37 13.91 7.72
N LEU A 66 23.54 12.72 8.31
CA LEU A 66 23.99 11.52 7.61
C LEU A 66 23.02 11.16 6.48
N TYR A 67 21.72 11.08 6.78
CA TYR A 67 20.71 10.75 5.78
C TYR A 67 20.65 11.79 4.66
N TRP A 68 20.75 13.08 4.99
CA TRP A 68 20.83 14.15 4.00
C TRP A 68 22.02 13.99 3.05
N VAL A 69 23.20 13.61 3.56
CA VAL A 69 24.38 13.31 2.71
C VAL A 69 24.07 12.16 1.73
N LEU A 70 23.41 11.10 2.17
CA LEU A 70 23.01 10.00 1.30
C LEU A 70 22.06 10.47 0.18
N THR A 71 21.09 11.32 0.51
CA THR A 71 20.17 11.88 -0.50
C THR A 71 20.85 12.75 -1.55
N GLN A 72 22.05 13.29 -1.27
CA GLN A 72 22.83 14.04 -2.26
C GLN A 72 23.34 13.15 -3.37
N ALA A 73 23.61 11.86 -3.10
CA ALA A 73 23.99 10.91 -4.15
C ALA A 73 22.92 10.84 -5.24
N LEU A 74 21.64 10.88 -4.86
CA LEU A 74 20.48 10.88 -5.78
C LEU A 74 20.30 12.19 -6.57
N ARG A 75 21.09 13.24 -6.30
CA ARG A 75 20.93 14.57 -6.93
C ARG A 75 22.22 15.08 -7.58
N TRP A 76 23.35 14.43 -7.31
CA TRP A 76 24.69 14.93 -7.67
C TRP A 76 25.03 14.78 -9.17
N ASN A 77 24.50 13.75 -9.82
CA ASN A 77 24.84 13.39 -11.20
C ASN A 77 23.62 13.07 -12.07
N CYS A 78 22.53 13.85 -11.94
CA CYS A 78 21.33 13.63 -12.76
C CYS A 78 21.64 13.64 -14.27
N VAL A 79 21.11 12.65 -14.97
CA VAL A 79 21.15 12.50 -16.42
C VAL A 79 19.74 12.25 -16.97
N TYR A 80 19.51 12.72 -18.19
CA TYR A 80 18.27 12.57 -18.94
C TYR A 80 18.59 11.89 -20.27
N ARG A 81 17.72 10.97 -20.71
CA ARG A 81 17.93 10.19 -21.92
C ARG A 81 16.89 10.52 -22.97
N ARG A 82 17.29 10.45 -24.23
CA ARG A 82 16.42 10.60 -25.40
C ARG A 82 16.69 9.44 -26.36
N THR A 83 15.64 8.81 -26.84
CA THR A 83 15.69 7.70 -27.81
C THR A 83 15.46 8.22 -29.24
N PHE A 84 15.97 7.48 -30.24
CA PHE A 84 15.80 7.80 -31.66
C PHE A 84 15.21 6.59 -32.39
N LYS A 85 13.88 6.44 -32.31
CA LYS A 85 13.14 5.31 -32.89
C LYS A 85 13.26 5.21 -34.41
N ASP A 86 13.34 6.33 -35.13
CA ASP A 86 13.53 6.32 -36.59
C ASP A 86 14.83 5.60 -36.98
N ARG A 87 15.89 5.77 -36.18
CA ARG A 87 17.19 5.12 -36.38
C ARG A 87 17.17 3.65 -35.97
N LEU A 88 16.29 3.27 -35.06
CA LEU A 88 16.05 1.87 -34.69
C LEU A 88 15.37 1.16 -35.87
N SER A 89 14.30 1.73 -36.39
CA SER A 89 13.57 1.20 -37.55
C SER A 89 14.46 1.07 -38.78
N GLN A 90 15.22 2.11 -39.12
CA GLN A 90 16.16 2.06 -40.25
C GLN A 90 17.18 0.92 -40.17
N ARG A 91 17.57 0.50 -38.95
CA ARG A 91 18.60 -0.52 -38.75
C ARG A 91 18.06 -1.92 -38.48
N TYR A 92 16.93 -2.03 -37.78
CA TYR A 92 16.49 -3.28 -37.17
C TYR A 92 15.04 -3.64 -37.44
N GLU A 93 14.26 -2.91 -38.27
CA GLU A 93 12.82 -3.20 -38.44
C GLU A 93 12.52 -4.67 -38.76
N ASN A 94 13.34 -5.29 -39.63
CA ASN A 94 13.20 -6.71 -39.98
C ASN A 94 13.76 -7.66 -38.90
N ASP A 95 14.75 -7.20 -38.12
CA ASP A 95 15.53 -7.98 -37.16
C ASP A 95 15.19 -7.66 -35.69
N LEU A 96 14.00 -7.10 -35.45
CA LEU A 96 13.50 -6.85 -34.09
C LEU A 96 13.45 -8.15 -33.26
N PRO A 97 13.81 -8.14 -31.96
CA PRO A 97 13.80 -9.33 -31.12
C PRO A 97 12.38 -9.71 -30.65
N GLY A 98 12.17 -10.97 -30.25
CA GLY A 98 10.95 -11.38 -29.55
C GLY A 98 10.84 -10.74 -28.16
N VAL A 99 9.62 -10.35 -27.77
CA VAL A 99 9.31 -9.70 -26.49
C VAL A 99 8.23 -10.49 -25.76
N ASP A 100 8.57 -10.97 -24.57
CA ASP A 100 7.64 -11.62 -23.65
C ASP A 100 7.14 -10.63 -22.61
N ILE A 101 5.84 -10.55 -22.41
CA ILE A 101 5.22 -9.61 -21.47
C ILE A 101 4.52 -10.41 -20.39
N PHE A 102 4.91 -10.17 -19.14
CA PHE A 102 4.39 -10.86 -17.97
C PHE A 102 3.46 -9.93 -17.20
N VAL A 103 2.20 -10.37 -17.06
CA VAL A 103 1.18 -9.77 -16.20
C VAL A 103 0.90 -10.75 -15.07
N CYS A 104 1.06 -10.32 -13.83
CA CYS A 104 0.77 -11.14 -12.65
C CYS A 104 -0.47 -10.61 -11.93
N THR A 105 -1.40 -11.49 -11.57
CA THR A 105 -2.54 -11.19 -10.70
C THR A 105 -2.57 -12.16 -9.51
N ALA A 106 -2.98 -11.65 -8.36
CA ALA A 106 -3.01 -12.37 -7.10
C ALA A 106 -4.37 -13.02 -6.83
N ASP A 107 -5.48 -12.28 -6.97
CA ASP A 107 -6.83 -12.76 -6.68
C ASP A 107 -7.93 -11.85 -7.28
N PRO A 108 -8.99 -12.41 -7.90
CA PRO A 108 -10.02 -11.64 -8.59
C PRO A 108 -10.92 -10.78 -7.68
N LYS A 109 -10.96 -11.03 -6.36
CA LYS A 109 -11.72 -10.18 -5.43
C LYS A 109 -10.99 -8.88 -5.14
N THR A 110 -9.67 -8.97 -4.96
CA THR A 110 -8.84 -7.80 -4.65
C THR A 110 -8.44 -7.02 -5.92
N GLU A 111 -8.28 -7.75 -7.02
CA GLU A 111 -7.89 -7.24 -8.34
C GLU A 111 -8.95 -7.66 -9.36
N GLN A 112 -9.90 -6.77 -9.67
CA GLN A 112 -11.03 -7.12 -10.52
C GLN A 112 -10.59 -7.67 -11.89
N PRO A 113 -11.21 -8.75 -12.40
CA PRO A 113 -10.83 -9.35 -13.67
C PRO A 113 -10.85 -8.37 -14.84
N ILE A 114 -11.81 -7.45 -14.90
CA ILE A 114 -11.88 -6.44 -15.97
C ILE A 114 -10.67 -5.50 -15.98
N MET A 115 -10.14 -5.13 -14.81
CA MET A 115 -8.91 -4.33 -14.71
C MET A 115 -7.71 -5.11 -15.26
N VAL A 116 -7.59 -6.39 -14.89
CA VAL A 116 -6.54 -7.29 -15.40
C VAL A 116 -6.62 -7.40 -16.93
N ILE A 117 -7.82 -7.59 -17.48
CA ILE A 117 -8.06 -7.70 -18.92
C ILE A 117 -7.76 -6.41 -19.66
N ASN A 118 -8.11 -5.25 -19.10
CA ASN A 118 -7.75 -3.96 -19.67
C ASN A 118 -6.23 -3.79 -19.79
N THR A 119 -5.46 -4.28 -18.81
CA THR A 119 -4.00 -4.32 -18.87
C THR A 119 -3.51 -5.29 -19.95
N VAL A 120 -4.02 -6.52 -19.99
CA VAL A 120 -3.66 -7.53 -21.00
C VAL A 120 -3.90 -7.01 -22.42
N LEU A 121 -5.09 -6.48 -22.71
CA LEU A 121 -5.43 -5.93 -24.02
C LEU A 121 -4.54 -4.73 -24.40
N SER A 122 -4.17 -3.89 -23.43
CA SER A 122 -3.29 -2.76 -23.67
C SER A 122 -1.88 -3.17 -24.11
N VAL A 123 -1.36 -4.25 -23.53
CA VAL A 123 0.00 -4.74 -23.83
C VAL A 123 0.02 -5.67 -25.04
N MET A 124 -1.12 -6.27 -25.43
CA MET A 124 -1.25 -6.97 -26.71
C MET A 124 -1.26 -6.00 -27.90
N ALA A 125 -1.72 -4.76 -27.70
CA ALA A 125 -1.86 -3.74 -28.74
C ALA A 125 -0.63 -2.79 -28.85
N TYR A 126 0.58 -3.28 -28.53
CA TYR A 126 1.81 -2.51 -28.74
C TYR A 126 2.08 -2.25 -30.23
N ASP A 127 2.76 -1.14 -30.52
CA ASP A 127 3.24 -0.81 -31.87
C ASP A 127 4.51 -1.62 -32.17
N TYR A 128 4.31 -2.92 -32.37
CA TYR A 128 5.34 -3.93 -32.56
C TYR A 128 4.83 -5.07 -33.45
N PRO A 129 5.71 -5.80 -34.17
CA PRO A 129 5.30 -6.98 -34.93
C PRO A 129 4.62 -8.00 -34.03
N THR A 130 3.39 -8.40 -34.37
CA THR A 130 2.53 -9.20 -33.50
C THR A 130 3.05 -10.62 -33.31
N GLU A 131 3.68 -11.18 -34.34
CA GLU A 131 4.35 -12.48 -34.29
C GLU A 131 5.58 -12.51 -33.37
N LYS A 132 6.12 -11.34 -33.00
CA LYS A 132 7.24 -11.19 -32.07
C LYS A 132 6.80 -10.83 -30.66
N LEU A 133 5.50 -10.69 -30.43
CA LEU A 133 4.92 -10.30 -29.15
C LEU A 133 4.22 -11.50 -28.51
N SER A 134 4.51 -11.77 -27.23
CA SER A 134 3.87 -12.85 -26.48
C SER A 134 3.49 -12.36 -25.09
N VAL A 135 2.22 -12.49 -24.72
CA VAL A 135 1.67 -12.01 -23.45
C VAL A 135 1.29 -13.21 -22.58
N TYR A 136 1.76 -13.18 -21.34
CA TYR A 136 1.53 -14.22 -20.34
C TYR A 136 0.81 -13.62 -19.13
N LEU A 137 -0.38 -14.14 -18.84
CA LEU A 137 -1.09 -13.86 -17.60
C LEU A 137 -0.80 -14.98 -16.59
N SER A 138 -0.10 -14.64 -15.50
CA SER A 138 0.04 -15.52 -14.35
C SER A 138 -1.01 -15.21 -13.31
N ASP A 139 -1.84 -16.20 -12.98
CA ASP A 139 -2.88 -16.12 -11.97
C ASP A 139 -2.46 -16.94 -10.73
N ASP A 140 -2.14 -16.24 -9.63
CA ASP A 140 -1.72 -16.90 -8.40
C ASP A 140 -2.92 -17.48 -7.62
N ALA A 141 -4.16 -17.02 -7.82
CA ALA A 141 -5.34 -17.61 -7.19
C ALA A 141 -5.86 -18.85 -7.95
N ALA A 142 -5.42 -19.02 -9.21
CA ALA A 142 -5.90 -20.06 -10.12
C ALA A 142 -7.45 -20.08 -10.20
N HIS A 143 -8.05 -18.90 -10.35
CA HIS A 143 -9.50 -18.77 -10.36
C HIS A 143 -10.04 -18.89 -11.78
N ASP A 144 -11.06 -19.73 -11.97
CA ASP A 144 -11.71 -19.94 -13.27
C ASP A 144 -12.30 -18.66 -13.88
N ILE A 145 -12.79 -17.72 -13.07
CA ILE A 145 -13.30 -16.40 -13.51
C ILE A 145 -12.20 -15.57 -14.19
N THR A 146 -10.96 -15.60 -13.67
CA THR A 146 -9.83 -14.90 -14.29
C THR A 146 -9.52 -15.51 -15.67
N PHE A 147 -9.56 -16.85 -15.76
CA PHE A 147 -9.38 -17.55 -17.03
C PHE A 147 -10.53 -17.26 -18.02
N TYR A 148 -11.77 -17.23 -17.55
CA TYR A 148 -12.94 -16.83 -18.35
C TYR A 148 -12.79 -15.40 -18.89
N ALA A 149 -12.39 -14.46 -18.05
CA ALA A 149 -12.14 -13.09 -18.47
C ALA A 149 -11.06 -13.01 -19.57
N LEU A 150 -10.03 -13.87 -19.50
CA LEU A 150 -9.00 -13.94 -20.53
C LEU A 150 -9.52 -14.52 -21.86
N ILE A 151 -10.45 -15.48 -21.81
CA ILE A 151 -11.13 -15.99 -23.00
C ILE A 151 -11.93 -14.87 -23.67
N GLU A 152 -12.74 -14.15 -22.90
CA GLU A 152 -13.51 -13.01 -23.41
C GLU A 152 -12.59 -11.93 -24.02
N ALA A 153 -11.47 -11.65 -23.37
CA ALA A 153 -10.43 -10.76 -23.89
C ALA A 153 -9.85 -11.25 -25.23
N SER A 154 -9.62 -12.56 -25.37
CA SER A 154 -9.04 -13.13 -26.59
C SER A 154 -9.92 -12.89 -27.82
N HIS A 155 -11.25 -12.98 -27.69
CA HIS A 155 -12.17 -12.66 -28.78
C HIS A 155 -12.23 -11.15 -29.08
N PHE A 156 -12.22 -10.33 -28.04
CA PHE A 156 -12.24 -8.88 -28.23
C PHE A 156 -10.94 -8.37 -28.85
N ALA A 157 -9.80 -9.00 -28.56
CA ALA A 157 -8.50 -8.67 -29.14
C ALA A 157 -8.49 -8.74 -30.67
N GLU A 158 -9.26 -9.66 -31.28
CA GLU A 158 -9.43 -9.80 -32.73
C GLU A 158 -9.96 -8.52 -33.40
N HIS A 159 -10.68 -7.69 -32.64
CA HIS A 159 -11.26 -6.43 -33.11
C HIS A 159 -10.47 -5.22 -32.59
N TRP A 160 -9.99 -5.29 -31.35
CA TRP A 160 -9.30 -4.19 -30.68
C TRP A 160 -7.93 -3.88 -31.27
N ILE A 161 -7.13 -4.91 -31.57
CA ILE A 161 -5.77 -4.74 -32.09
C ILE A 161 -5.76 -4.08 -33.48
N PRO A 162 -6.55 -4.53 -34.47
CA PRO A 162 -6.59 -3.84 -35.77
C PRO A 162 -7.14 -2.42 -35.66
N TYR A 163 -8.17 -2.19 -34.83
CA TYR A 163 -8.68 -0.83 -34.55
C TYR A 163 -7.58 0.08 -33.99
N CYS A 164 -6.82 -0.43 -33.00
CA CYS A 164 -5.68 0.25 -32.41
C CYS A 164 -4.63 0.64 -33.45
N LYS A 165 -4.29 -0.26 -34.35
CA LYS A 165 -3.29 -0.02 -35.41
C LYS A 165 -3.80 0.97 -36.46
N LYS A 166 -5.05 0.82 -36.92
CA LYS A 166 -5.65 1.66 -37.96
C LYS A 166 -5.77 3.13 -37.53
N PHE A 167 -6.16 3.38 -36.28
CA PHE A 167 -6.44 4.73 -35.77
C PHE A 167 -5.40 5.28 -34.79
N TYR A 168 -4.24 4.62 -34.67
CA TYR A 168 -3.14 5.06 -33.77
C TYR A 168 -3.61 5.36 -32.33
N VAL A 169 -4.52 4.53 -31.82
CA VAL A 169 -5.20 4.70 -30.52
C VAL A 169 -4.22 4.85 -29.37
N GLU A 170 -4.40 5.86 -28.52
CA GLU A 170 -3.66 6.00 -27.26
C GLU A 170 -4.55 6.64 -26.18
N PRO A 171 -4.64 6.10 -24.94
CA PRO A 171 -3.95 4.92 -24.42
C PRO A 171 -4.43 3.60 -25.05
N ARG A 172 -3.63 2.53 -24.93
CA ARG A 172 -3.97 1.20 -25.47
C ARG A 172 -4.94 0.40 -24.61
N SER A 173 -5.18 0.83 -23.38
CA SER A 173 -6.21 0.22 -22.52
C SER A 173 -7.61 0.66 -23.00
N PRO A 174 -8.49 -0.27 -23.39
CA PRO A 174 -9.81 0.09 -23.91
C PRO A 174 -10.66 0.79 -22.85
N GLY A 175 -10.67 0.31 -21.60
CA GLY A 175 -11.37 0.97 -20.50
C GLY A 175 -10.92 2.42 -20.28
N ALA A 176 -9.60 2.68 -20.31
CA ALA A 176 -9.08 4.05 -20.20
C ALA A 176 -9.40 4.90 -21.43
N TYR A 177 -9.29 4.31 -22.63
CA TYR A 177 -9.55 4.99 -23.91
C TYR A 177 -11.00 5.48 -23.99
N PHE A 178 -11.98 4.59 -23.78
CA PHE A 178 -13.40 4.92 -23.90
C PHE A 178 -13.92 5.84 -22.81
N GLN A 179 -13.24 5.92 -21.66
CA GLN A 179 -13.54 6.92 -20.62
C GLN A 179 -12.97 8.31 -20.95
N SER A 180 -11.85 8.36 -21.69
CA SER A 180 -11.11 9.60 -21.93
C SER A 180 -11.54 10.39 -23.17
N ILE A 181 -12.16 9.73 -24.15
CA ILE A 181 -12.39 10.29 -25.49
C ILE A 181 -13.90 10.37 -25.80
N SER A 182 -14.32 11.53 -26.30
CA SER A 182 -15.63 11.73 -26.91
C SER A 182 -15.65 11.17 -28.33
N GLU A 183 -16.85 10.85 -28.83
CA GLU A 183 -17.01 10.32 -30.19
C GLU A 183 -16.27 11.19 -31.25
N PRO A 184 -15.45 10.58 -32.13
CA PRO A 184 -14.75 11.30 -33.19
C PRO A 184 -15.70 12.04 -34.14
N HIS A 185 -15.25 13.18 -34.69
CA HIS A 185 -16.05 13.95 -35.66
C HIS A 185 -16.09 13.34 -37.07
N GLU A 186 -15.10 12.50 -37.42
CA GLU A 186 -15.01 11.88 -38.73
C GLU A 186 -15.92 10.65 -38.82
N ALA A 187 -16.79 10.60 -39.83
CA ALA A 187 -17.89 9.62 -39.88
C ALA A 187 -17.43 8.15 -39.92
N GLU A 188 -16.32 7.84 -40.60
CA GLU A 188 -15.78 6.47 -40.65
C GLU A 188 -15.20 6.05 -39.29
N GLU A 189 -14.45 6.95 -38.65
CA GLU A 189 -13.86 6.73 -37.33
C GLU A 189 -14.94 6.64 -36.25
N ALA A 190 -15.98 7.48 -36.30
CA ALA A 190 -17.12 7.47 -35.40
C ALA A 190 -17.88 6.13 -35.46
N LYS A 191 -18.15 5.63 -36.67
CA LYS A 191 -18.81 4.33 -36.84
C LYS A 191 -17.97 3.18 -36.28
N GLY A 192 -16.66 3.19 -36.53
CA GLY A 192 -15.71 2.23 -35.97
C GLY A 192 -15.67 2.31 -34.43
N PHE A 193 -15.58 3.53 -33.89
CA PHE A 193 -15.58 3.81 -32.46
C PHE A 193 -16.82 3.24 -31.76
N LEU A 194 -18.03 3.54 -32.26
CA LEU A 194 -19.27 3.04 -31.67
C LEU A 194 -19.37 1.51 -31.71
N ALA A 195 -18.95 0.88 -32.81
CA ALA A 195 -18.97 -0.57 -32.95
C ALA A 195 -18.03 -1.25 -31.95
N ILE A 196 -16.78 -0.78 -31.85
CA ILE A 196 -15.79 -1.34 -30.92
C ILE A 196 -16.15 -1.04 -29.47
N LYS A 197 -16.67 0.16 -29.18
CA LYS A 197 -17.14 0.54 -27.84
C LYS A 197 -18.26 -0.39 -27.38
N LYS A 198 -19.24 -0.69 -28.24
CA LYS A 198 -20.30 -1.66 -27.93
C LYS A 198 -19.73 -3.05 -27.63
N LEU A 199 -18.79 -3.54 -28.45
CA LEU A 199 -18.15 -4.83 -28.20
C LEU A 199 -17.39 -4.88 -26.86
N TYR A 200 -16.73 -3.77 -26.50
CA TYR A 200 -16.07 -3.62 -25.21
C TYR A 200 -17.08 -3.66 -24.05
N GLU A 201 -18.14 -2.86 -24.13
CA GLU A 201 -19.20 -2.81 -23.10
C GLU A 201 -19.88 -4.18 -22.93
N ASP A 202 -20.15 -4.88 -24.03
CA ASP A 202 -20.72 -6.24 -24.00
C ASP A 202 -19.77 -7.24 -23.30
N MET A 203 -18.46 -7.17 -23.59
CA MET A 203 -17.43 -8.00 -22.93
C MET A 203 -17.31 -7.65 -21.44
N GLU A 204 -17.22 -6.37 -21.11
CA GLU A 204 -17.12 -5.86 -19.75
C GLU A 204 -18.30 -6.30 -18.90
N ASN A 205 -19.53 -6.16 -19.43
CA ASN A 205 -20.75 -6.60 -18.76
C ASN A 205 -20.75 -8.11 -18.47
N ARG A 206 -20.30 -8.94 -19.42
CA ARG A 206 -20.18 -10.39 -19.21
C ARG A 206 -19.19 -10.74 -18.09
N ILE A 207 -18.01 -10.12 -18.11
CA ILE A 207 -16.97 -10.33 -17.11
C ILE A 207 -17.43 -9.88 -15.72
N ILE A 208 -17.98 -8.67 -15.62
CA ILE A 208 -18.48 -8.11 -14.34
C ILE A 208 -19.63 -8.97 -13.80
N THR A 209 -20.54 -9.42 -14.65
CA THR A 209 -21.66 -10.28 -14.25
C THR A 209 -21.16 -11.62 -13.72
N ALA A 210 -20.22 -12.26 -14.41
CA ALA A 210 -19.62 -13.52 -13.95
C ALA A 210 -18.86 -13.35 -12.62
N ALA A 211 -18.10 -12.25 -12.47
CA ALA A 211 -17.39 -11.92 -11.24
C ALA A 211 -18.34 -11.67 -10.06
N LYS A 212 -19.43 -10.92 -10.27
CA LYS A 212 -20.46 -10.66 -9.25
C LYS A 212 -21.22 -11.91 -8.83
N LEU A 213 -21.56 -12.78 -9.78
CA LEU A 213 -22.28 -14.02 -9.51
C LEU A 213 -21.36 -15.14 -8.97
N GLY A 214 -20.04 -14.96 -9.03
CA GLY A 214 -19.06 -15.97 -8.63
C GLY A 214 -19.10 -17.25 -9.47
N ARG A 215 -19.73 -17.22 -10.66
CA ARG A 215 -19.92 -18.39 -11.53
C ARG A 215 -19.88 -18.02 -13.00
N ILE A 216 -19.45 -18.98 -13.81
CA ILE A 216 -19.38 -18.88 -15.28
C ILE A 216 -20.62 -19.55 -15.89
N PRO A 217 -21.21 -19.01 -16.98
CA PRO A 217 -22.30 -19.68 -17.68
C PRO A 217 -21.92 -21.10 -18.14
N GLU A 218 -22.79 -22.09 -17.89
CA GLU A 218 -22.53 -23.51 -18.21
C GLU A 218 -22.28 -23.76 -19.71
N GLU A 219 -22.94 -22.99 -20.57
CA GLU A 219 -22.74 -23.00 -22.03
C GLU A 219 -21.29 -22.69 -22.40
N VAL A 220 -20.66 -21.73 -21.71
CA VAL A 220 -19.26 -21.36 -21.94
C VAL A 220 -18.35 -22.43 -21.36
N ARG A 221 -18.63 -22.91 -20.14
CA ARG A 221 -17.81 -23.95 -19.49
C ARG A 221 -17.75 -25.23 -20.31
N SER A 222 -18.86 -25.64 -20.92
CA SER A 222 -18.93 -26.82 -21.79
C SER A 222 -18.28 -26.62 -23.16
N LYS A 223 -18.30 -25.39 -23.70
CA LYS A 223 -17.67 -25.05 -24.99
C LYS A 223 -16.13 -25.12 -24.93
N TYR A 224 -15.52 -24.72 -23.81
CA TYR A 224 -14.07 -24.66 -23.69
C TYR A 224 -13.52 -25.83 -22.86
N LYS A 225 -12.84 -26.77 -23.54
CA LYS A 225 -12.17 -27.91 -22.90
C LYS A 225 -11.15 -27.51 -21.82
N GLY A 226 -10.65 -26.27 -21.83
CA GLY A 226 -9.68 -25.78 -20.84
C GLY A 226 -10.20 -25.78 -19.40
N PHE A 227 -11.51 -25.65 -19.19
CA PHE A 227 -12.11 -25.63 -17.85
C PHE A 227 -12.06 -26.97 -17.12
N SER A 228 -11.86 -28.09 -17.83
CA SER A 228 -11.77 -29.40 -17.17
C SER A 228 -10.57 -29.54 -16.24
N GLN A 229 -9.55 -28.68 -16.38
CA GLN A 229 -8.42 -28.63 -15.44
C GLN A 229 -8.82 -28.11 -14.05
N TRP A 230 -9.97 -27.46 -13.92
CA TRP A 230 -10.54 -27.09 -12.62
C TRP A 230 -11.39 -28.20 -12.00
N ASP A 231 -11.68 -29.29 -12.73
CA ASP A 231 -12.47 -30.39 -12.17
C ASP A 231 -11.65 -31.25 -11.18
N SER A 232 -10.31 -31.26 -11.31
CA SER A 232 -9.38 -31.86 -10.34
C SER A 232 -8.93 -30.89 -9.23
N PHE A 233 -9.49 -29.68 -9.19
CA PHE A 233 -9.08 -28.61 -8.29
C PHE A 233 -9.62 -28.85 -6.88
N SER A 234 -8.71 -29.00 -5.91
CA SER A 234 -9.11 -29.18 -4.50
C SER A 234 -9.27 -27.84 -3.79
N SER A 235 -8.30 -26.93 -3.95
CA SER A 235 -8.37 -25.58 -3.38
C SER A 235 -7.37 -24.63 -4.05
N GLN A 236 -7.49 -23.32 -3.80
CA GLN A 236 -6.51 -22.30 -4.25
C GLN A 236 -5.08 -22.53 -3.76
N ARG A 237 -4.87 -23.41 -2.78
CA ARG A 237 -3.55 -23.77 -2.24
C ARG A 237 -3.12 -25.20 -2.62
N ASP A 238 -3.99 -25.94 -3.29
CA ASP A 238 -3.76 -27.34 -3.67
C ASP A 238 -4.39 -27.63 -5.03
N HIS A 239 -3.59 -27.45 -6.07
CA HIS A 239 -3.98 -27.69 -7.46
C HIS A 239 -2.75 -27.94 -8.35
N ASP A 240 -2.96 -28.68 -9.43
CA ASP A 240 -1.94 -28.91 -10.47
C ASP A 240 -1.62 -27.63 -11.26
N THR A 241 -0.55 -27.68 -12.06
CA THR A 241 -0.26 -26.62 -13.04
C THR A 241 -1.35 -26.55 -14.11
N ILE A 242 -1.94 -25.37 -14.27
CA ILE A 242 -2.89 -25.04 -15.33
C ILE A 242 -2.16 -24.18 -16.35
N LEU A 243 -2.02 -24.68 -17.58
CA LEU A 243 -1.37 -23.98 -18.69
C LEU A 243 -2.28 -24.05 -19.91
N GLN A 244 -2.66 -22.88 -20.43
CA GLN A 244 -3.51 -22.75 -21.62
C GLN A 244 -2.90 -21.72 -22.57
N ILE A 245 -2.71 -22.11 -23.83
CA ILE A 245 -2.33 -21.19 -24.91
C ILE A 245 -3.63 -20.86 -25.65
N LEU A 246 -4.18 -19.67 -25.39
CA LEU A 246 -5.46 -19.25 -25.97
C LEU A 246 -5.28 -18.79 -27.42
N ILE A 247 -4.19 -18.07 -27.67
CA ILE A 247 -3.78 -17.63 -29.00
C ILE A 247 -2.33 -18.08 -29.17
N ASP A 248 -2.05 -18.92 -30.18
CA ASP A 248 -0.67 -19.19 -30.60
C ASP A 248 -0.37 -18.30 -31.81
N GLY A 249 0.41 -17.24 -31.62
CA GLY A 249 0.72 -16.29 -32.70
C GLY A 249 1.52 -16.89 -33.86
N ARG A 250 2.00 -18.13 -33.71
CA ARG A 250 2.67 -18.91 -34.75
C ARG A 250 1.69 -19.74 -35.58
N ASP A 251 0.47 -19.98 -35.08
CA ASP A 251 -0.57 -20.69 -35.82
C ASP A 251 -1.09 -19.78 -36.95
N PRO A 252 -1.02 -20.19 -38.23
CA PRO A 252 -1.58 -19.43 -39.35
C PRO A 252 -3.07 -19.11 -39.22
N LYS A 253 -3.81 -19.80 -38.35
CA LYS A 253 -5.22 -19.55 -38.05
C LYS A 253 -5.46 -18.46 -37.01
N ALA A 254 -4.46 -18.13 -36.20
CA ALA A 254 -4.55 -17.09 -35.16
C ALA A 254 -4.46 -15.70 -35.78
N LYS A 255 -5.56 -15.28 -36.43
CA LYS A 255 -5.65 -14.02 -37.18
C LYS A 255 -6.77 -13.13 -36.65
N ASP A 256 -6.55 -11.82 -36.74
CA ASP A 256 -7.57 -10.81 -36.50
C ASP A 256 -8.56 -10.70 -37.66
N ILE A 257 -9.56 -9.83 -37.50
CA ILE A 257 -10.60 -9.61 -38.52
C ILE A 257 -10.07 -9.06 -39.85
N ASP A 258 -8.86 -8.47 -39.86
CA ASP A 258 -8.18 -7.95 -41.05
C ASP A 258 -7.22 -9.00 -41.66
N GLY A 259 -7.14 -10.20 -41.08
CA GLY A 259 -6.29 -11.30 -41.55
C GLY A 259 -4.83 -11.22 -41.12
N CYS A 260 -4.47 -10.30 -40.21
CA CYS A 260 -3.14 -10.17 -39.63
C CYS A 260 -2.97 -11.09 -38.42
N SER A 261 -1.75 -11.58 -38.16
CA SER A 261 -1.48 -12.48 -37.03
C SER A 261 -1.70 -11.78 -35.68
N LEU A 262 -2.26 -12.51 -34.72
CA LEU A 262 -2.43 -12.04 -33.33
C LEU A 262 -1.20 -12.39 -32.47
N PRO A 263 -0.89 -11.59 -31.42
CA PRO A 263 0.12 -11.95 -30.43
C PRO A 263 -0.22 -13.24 -29.70
N THR A 264 0.81 -14.01 -29.32
CA THR A 264 0.61 -15.20 -28.48
C THR A 264 0.03 -14.78 -27.12
N LEU A 265 -1.01 -15.47 -26.66
CA LEU A 265 -1.67 -15.23 -25.38
C LEU A 265 -1.72 -16.50 -24.54
N VAL A 266 -1.07 -16.48 -23.38
CA VAL A 266 -0.91 -17.65 -22.50
C VAL A 266 -1.45 -17.36 -21.11
N TYR A 267 -2.25 -18.28 -20.59
CA TYR A 267 -2.65 -18.33 -19.18
C TYR A 267 -1.79 -19.36 -18.45
N LEU A 268 -1.27 -18.98 -17.28
CA LEU A 268 -0.56 -19.87 -16.37
C LEU A 268 -1.07 -19.70 -14.94
N ALA A 269 -1.50 -20.81 -14.34
CA ALA A 269 -1.49 -20.97 -12.89
C ALA A 269 -0.50 -22.09 -12.55
N ARG A 270 0.52 -21.73 -11.77
CA ARG A 270 1.57 -22.67 -11.33
C ARG A 270 1.03 -23.68 -10.33
N GLU A 271 1.66 -24.84 -10.25
CA GLU A 271 1.29 -25.83 -9.23
C GLU A 271 1.45 -25.26 -7.82
N LYS A 272 0.45 -25.50 -6.98
CA LYS A 272 0.51 -25.16 -5.55
C LYS A 272 0.17 -26.39 -4.73
N ARG A 273 0.94 -26.57 -3.66
CA ARG A 273 0.75 -27.63 -2.67
C ARG A 273 0.93 -27.02 -1.28
N PRO A 274 0.13 -27.40 -0.27
CA PRO A 274 0.22 -26.83 1.07
C PRO A 274 1.60 -26.98 1.73
N GLN A 275 2.39 -27.98 1.32
CA GLN A 275 3.70 -28.30 1.88
C GLN A 275 4.84 -27.44 1.30
N HIS A 276 4.63 -26.75 0.17
CA HIS A 276 5.69 -26.02 -0.53
C HIS A 276 5.46 -24.49 -0.49
N PRO A 277 6.47 -23.69 -0.11
CA PRO A 277 6.36 -22.23 -0.15
C PRO A 277 6.38 -21.74 -1.60
N HIS A 278 5.46 -20.83 -1.92
CA HIS A 278 5.27 -20.36 -3.31
C HIS A 278 5.90 -18.98 -3.59
N ASN A 279 6.41 -18.23 -2.61
CA ASN A 279 7.16 -16.98 -2.84
C ASN A 279 6.40 -15.90 -3.65
N PHE A 280 5.07 -15.85 -3.53
CA PHE A 280 4.20 -14.80 -4.12
C PHE A 280 4.56 -14.45 -5.59
N LYS A 281 4.67 -13.16 -5.92
CA LYS A 281 4.97 -12.64 -7.26
C LYS A 281 6.33 -13.08 -7.77
N ALA A 282 7.36 -13.15 -6.92
CA ALA A 282 8.70 -13.61 -7.31
C ALA A 282 8.65 -15.03 -7.91
N GLY A 283 7.94 -15.94 -7.26
CA GLY A 283 7.79 -17.31 -7.74
C GLY A 283 6.92 -17.42 -9.00
N ALA A 284 5.88 -16.57 -9.11
CA ALA A 284 5.07 -16.47 -10.33
C ALA A 284 5.91 -16.02 -11.54
N MET A 285 6.71 -14.96 -11.37
CA MET A 285 7.63 -14.49 -12.40
C MET A 285 8.68 -15.54 -12.77
N ASN A 286 9.24 -16.26 -11.80
CA ASN A 286 10.22 -17.32 -12.08
C ASN A 286 9.62 -18.48 -12.88
N ALA A 287 8.40 -18.91 -12.54
CA ALA A 287 7.67 -19.90 -13.34
C ALA A 287 7.44 -19.39 -14.78
N LEU A 288 7.01 -18.14 -14.95
CA LEU A 288 6.85 -17.53 -16.27
C LEU A 288 8.14 -17.45 -17.08
N ILE A 289 9.28 -17.09 -16.46
CA ILE A 289 10.57 -17.05 -17.16
C ILE A 289 10.90 -18.43 -17.75
N ARG A 290 10.68 -19.51 -16.98
CA ARG A 290 10.93 -20.88 -17.44
C ARG A 290 9.96 -21.34 -18.51
N VAL A 291 8.66 -21.12 -18.30
CA VAL A 291 7.60 -21.54 -19.23
C VAL A 291 7.72 -20.80 -20.57
N SER A 292 7.90 -19.48 -20.54
CA SER A 292 8.03 -18.66 -21.75
C SER A 292 9.25 -19.03 -22.60
N GLN A 293 10.33 -19.51 -21.98
CA GLN A 293 11.53 -19.95 -22.70
C GLN A 293 11.25 -21.09 -23.70
N ASN A 294 10.28 -21.97 -23.40
CA ASN A 294 9.90 -23.07 -24.29
C ASN A 294 8.75 -22.72 -25.23
N ILE A 295 7.97 -21.66 -24.93
CA ILE A 295 6.84 -21.23 -25.77
C ILE A 295 7.31 -20.24 -26.84
N SER A 296 7.78 -19.07 -26.45
CA SER A 296 8.16 -17.98 -27.37
C SER A 296 9.67 -17.73 -27.43
N ASN A 297 10.38 -17.98 -26.32
CA ASN A 297 11.79 -17.66 -26.12
C ASN A 297 12.13 -16.19 -26.46
N GLY A 298 11.30 -15.22 -26.03
CA GLY A 298 11.54 -13.80 -26.25
C GLY A 298 12.85 -13.33 -25.60
N GLN A 299 13.68 -12.60 -26.34
CA GLN A 299 14.99 -12.14 -25.82
C GLN A 299 14.83 -11.02 -24.77
N ILE A 300 13.73 -10.28 -24.85
CA ILE A 300 13.36 -9.21 -23.92
C ILE A 300 12.13 -9.64 -23.14
N ILE A 301 12.12 -9.35 -21.85
CA ILE A 301 11.00 -9.60 -20.95
C ILE A 301 10.52 -8.26 -20.40
N LEU A 302 9.25 -7.91 -20.61
CA LEU A 302 8.59 -6.82 -19.93
C LEU A 302 7.79 -7.39 -18.76
N ASN A 303 7.98 -6.87 -17.55
CA ASN A 303 7.08 -7.17 -16.44
C ASN A 303 6.20 -5.95 -16.13
N VAL A 304 4.90 -6.20 -15.96
CA VAL A 304 3.92 -5.21 -15.55
C VAL A 304 2.99 -5.80 -14.49
N ASP A 305 2.56 -4.95 -13.56
CA ASP A 305 1.48 -5.29 -12.63
C ASP A 305 0.14 -5.31 -13.36
N CYS A 306 -0.82 -6.08 -12.86
CA CYS A 306 -2.16 -6.17 -13.48
C CYS A 306 -2.94 -4.86 -13.45
N ASP A 307 -2.57 -3.91 -12.59
CA ASP A 307 -3.14 -2.57 -12.51
C ASP A 307 -2.34 -1.53 -13.33
N MET A 308 -1.34 -1.93 -14.11
CA MET A 308 -0.45 -1.03 -14.88
C MET A 308 -0.56 -1.29 -16.39
N TYR A 309 -1.37 -0.47 -17.07
CA TYR A 309 -1.60 -0.60 -18.51
C TYR A 309 -0.63 0.24 -19.35
N SER A 310 -0.51 -0.12 -20.64
CA SER A 310 0.27 0.62 -21.63
C SER A 310 -0.45 1.92 -22.05
N ASN A 311 0.10 3.06 -21.64
CA ASN A 311 -0.34 4.38 -22.08
C ASN A 311 0.45 4.91 -23.28
N TYR A 312 1.54 4.24 -23.66
CA TYR A 312 2.31 4.61 -24.83
C TYR A 312 2.84 3.38 -25.56
N SER A 313 2.32 3.13 -26.76
CA SER A 313 2.60 1.91 -27.51
C SER A 313 4.00 1.81 -28.12
N SER A 314 4.74 2.91 -28.20
CA SER A 314 6.13 2.85 -28.66
C SER A 314 7.14 2.56 -27.54
N SER A 315 6.70 2.29 -26.31
CA SER A 315 7.59 2.07 -25.15
C SER A 315 8.54 0.87 -25.36
N VAL A 316 8.09 -0.17 -26.06
CA VAL A 316 8.93 -1.32 -26.46
C VAL A 316 10.09 -0.85 -27.36
N ARG A 317 9.78 -0.06 -28.39
CA ARG A 317 10.79 0.51 -29.30
C ARG A 317 11.76 1.44 -28.57
N ASP A 318 11.27 2.22 -27.60
CA ASP A 318 12.12 3.06 -26.76
C ASP A 318 13.09 2.25 -25.90
N ALA A 319 12.63 1.15 -25.30
CA ALA A 319 13.51 0.23 -24.56
C ALA A 319 14.58 -0.40 -25.46
N LEU A 320 14.20 -0.81 -26.68
CA LEU A 320 15.12 -1.40 -27.66
C LEU A 320 16.19 -0.43 -28.15
N CYS A 321 15.92 0.87 -28.20
CA CYS A 321 16.95 1.87 -28.49
C CYS A 321 18.12 1.79 -27.49
N PHE A 322 17.86 1.38 -26.25
CA PHE A 322 18.93 1.15 -25.27
C PHE A 322 19.60 -0.20 -25.46
N PHE A 323 18.83 -1.29 -25.59
CA PHE A 323 19.40 -2.65 -25.67
C PHE A 323 20.19 -2.94 -26.95
N LEU A 324 19.80 -2.33 -28.07
CA LEU A 324 20.37 -2.59 -29.39
C LEU A 324 21.40 -1.54 -29.82
N ASP A 325 21.73 -0.55 -28.97
CA ASP A 325 22.82 0.38 -29.28
C ASP A 325 24.16 -0.36 -29.36
N GLU A 326 24.81 -0.29 -30.52
CA GLU A 326 26.03 -1.05 -30.84
C GLU A 326 27.18 -0.83 -29.84
N LYS A 327 27.28 0.36 -29.23
CA LYS A 327 28.37 0.69 -28.30
C LYS A 327 28.02 0.51 -26.85
N LYS A 328 26.77 0.78 -26.45
CA LYS A 328 26.38 0.80 -25.02
C LYS A 328 25.34 -0.24 -24.64
N GLY A 329 24.61 -0.80 -25.60
CA GLY A 329 23.47 -1.67 -25.33
C GLY A 329 23.83 -3.00 -24.71
N HIS A 330 25.04 -3.51 -25.00
CA HIS A 330 25.53 -4.75 -24.43
C HIS A 330 25.71 -4.70 -22.89
N GLU A 331 25.97 -3.52 -22.31
CA GLU A 331 26.12 -3.34 -20.85
C GLU A 331 24.77 -3.24 -20.10
N ILE A 332 23.67 -3.04 -20.83
CA ILE A 332 22.36 -2.72 -20.25
C ILE A 332 21.58 -4.01 -19.99
N ALA A 333 21.29 -4.26 -18.72
CA ALA A 333 20.48 -5.38 -18.28
C ALA A 333 18.98 -5.09 -18.32
N PHE A 334 18.58 -3.92 -17.85
CA PHE A 334 17.17 -3.54 -17.81
C PHE A 334 16.95 -2.04 -17.97
N VAL A 335 15.78 -1.68 -18.48
CA VAL A 335 15.30 -0.30 -18.69
C VAL A 335 14.05 -0.11 -17.82
N GLN A 336 14.18 0.69 -16.78
CA GLN A 336 13.11 1.02 -15.84
C GLN A 336 12.39 2.30 -16.30
N PHE A 337 11.07 2.22 -16.42
CA PHE A 337 10.19 3.37 -16.65
C PHE A 337 9.61 3.88 -15.32
N PRO A 338 9.17 5.15 -15.24
CA PRO A 338 8.45 5.66 -14.07
C PRO A 338 7.16 4.88 -13.83
N GLN A 339 6.89 4.53 -12.56
CA GLN A 339 5.54 4.19 -12.14
C GLN A 339 4.71 5.47 -12.12
N SER A 340 3.71 5.55 -13.00
CA SER A 340 2.79 6.69 -13.08
C SER A 340 1.36 6.19 -12.93
N PHE A 341 0.45 7.06 -12.52
CA PHE A 341 -0.91 6.65 -12.15
C PHE A 341 -1.95 7.56 -12.80
N GLY A 342 -3.06 6.98 -13.26
CA GLY A 342 -4.14 7.68 -13.96
C GLY A 342 -5.12 8.40 -13.03
N ASN A 343 -5.31 7.89 -11.80
CA ASN A 343 -6.27 8.40 -10.83
C ASN A 343 -5.69 9.49 -9.90
N ILE A 344 -4.64 10.21 -10.30
CA ILE A 344 -3.99 11.18 -9.42
C ILE A 344 -4.76 12.50 -9.38
N THR A 345 -5.09 12.96 -8.17
CA THR A 345 -5.73 14.27 -7.96
C THR A 345 -4.75 15.44 -8.08
N LYS A 346 -5.28 16.65 -8.29
CA LYS A 346 -4.49 17.86 -8.58
C LYS A 346 -3.40 18.18 -7.54
N ASN A 347 -3.71 18.00 -6.26
CA ASN A 347 -2.83 18.29 -5.13
C ASN A 347 -2.42 17.03 -4.36
N GLU A 348 -2.70 15.83 -4.88
CA GLU A 348 -2.19 14.55 -4.40
C GLU A 348 -2.21 14.40 -2.88
N ILE A 349 -3.40 14.28 -2.28
CA ILE A 349 -3.55 14.25 -0.81
C ILE A 349 -2.67 13.17 -0.12
N TYR A 350 -2.35 12.09 -0.82
CA TYR A 350 -1.49 10.98 -0.34
C TYR A 350 -0.10 10.90 -0.97
N ASP A 351 0.32 11.88 -1.78
CA ASP A 351 1.65 11.89 -2.44
C ASP A 351 1.98 10.56 -3.16
N GLY A 352 0.97 9.97 -3.83
CA GLY A 352 1.03 8.63 -4.41
C GLY A 352 1.97 8.53 -5.61
N SER A 353 2.16 9.62 -6.36
CA SER A 353 3.06 9.64 -7.52
C SER A 353 4.54 9.57 -7.16
N MET A 354 4.90 9.88 -5.91
CA MET A 354 6.29 10.05 -5.47
C MET A 354 7.11 10.91 -6.44
N ARG A 355 6.51 12.01 -6.91
CA ARG A 355 6.99 12.88 -8.00
C ARG A 355 8.48 13.18 -7.98
N ILE A 356 9.03 13.58 -6.82
CA ILE A 356 10.46 13.88 -6.67
C ILE A 356 11.34 12.64 -6.88
N GLY A 357 10.88 11.47 -6.41
CA GLY A 357 11.56 10.20 -6.61
C GLY A 357 11.71 9.89 -8.10
N MET A 358 10.60 9.96 -8.85
CA MET A 358 10.56 9.64 -10.27
C MET A 358 11.27 10.70 -11.13
N ASP A 359 10.97 11.99 -10.95
CA ASP A 359 11.47 13.04 -11.85
C ASP A 359 12.87 13.58 -11.47
N VAL A 360 13.42 13.22 -10.31
CA VAL A 360 14.74 13.68 -9.86
C VAL A 360 15.65 12.54 -9.39
N GLU A 361 15.23 11.75 -8.41
CA GLU A 361 16.12 10.80 -7.73
C GLU A 361 16.57 9.65 -8.65
N PHE A 362 15.64 9.09 -9.42
CA PHE A 362 15.92 8.02 -10.38
C PHE A 362 16.85 8.50 -11.50
N HIS A 363 16.68 9.74 -11.96
CA HIS A 363 17.63 10.39 -12.89
C HIS A 363 19.02 10.57 -12.27
N GLY A 364 19.11 10.79 -10.96
CA GLY A 364 20.36 10.82 -10.22
C GLY A 364 21.10 9.49 -10.19
N MET A 365 20.38 8.40 -9.88
CA MET A 365 20.92 7.05 -9.89
C MET A 365 21.31 6.58 -11.30
N ASP A 366 20.55 6.99 -12.32
CA ASP A 366 20.89 6.72 -13.72
C ASP A 366 22.26 7.29 -14.13
N GLY A 367 22.70 8.36 -13.47
CA GLY A 367 24.05 8.91 -13.66
C GLY A 367 25.17 8.01 -13.13
N TYR A 368 24.87 7.02 -12.30
CA TYR A 368 25.82 6.18 -11.58
C TYR A 368 25.81 4.70 -12.00
N GLY A 369 25.02 4.35 -13.01
CA GLY A 369 24.88 2.97 -13.50
C GLY A 369 23.44 2.48 -13.60
N GLY A 370 22.45 3.32 -13.26
CA GLY A 370 21.03 3.00 -13.41
C GLY A 370 20.28 2.86 -12.07
N PRO A 371 18.96 3.10 -12.05
CA PRO A 371 18.14 2.95 -10.84
C PRO A 371 17.90 1.48 -10.47
N PRO A 372 17.38 1.20 -9.27
CA PRO A 372 16.87 -0.13 -8.93
C PRO A 372 15.71 -0.54 -9.84
N TYR A 373 15.51 -1.86 -9.93
CA TYR A 373 14.29 -2.46 -10.46
C TYR A 373 13.17 -2.29 -9.43
N VAL A 374 12.02 -1.74 -9.84
CA VAL A 374 10.88 -1.44 -8.95
C VAL A 374 9.59 -2.19 -9.30
N GLY A 375 9.72 -3.43 -9.78
CA GLY A 375 8.60 -4.38 -9.78
C GLY A 375 7.60 -4.27 -10.95
N THR A 376 7.59 -3.17 -11.71
CA THR A 376 6.67 -2.97 -12.85
C THR A 376 7.23 -1.97 -13.87
N GLY A 377 6.73 -2.00 -15.11
CA GLY A 377 7.14 -1.10 -16.19
C GLY A 377 8.64 -1.21 -16.51
N CYS A 378 9.19 -2.43 -16.41
CA CYS A 378 10.62 -2.66 -16.58
C CYS A 378 10.86 -3.69 -17.68
N PHE A 379 11.70 -3.33 -18.64
CA PHE A 379 12.15 -4.25 -19.68
C PHE A 379 13.48 -4.85 -19.25
N HIS A 380 13.60 -6.17 -19.27
CA HIS A 380 14.79 -6.94 -18.93
C HIS A 380 15.31 -7.68 -20.16
N ARG A 381 16.63 -7.74 -20.31
CA ARG A 381 17.26 -8.73 -21.17
C ARG A 381 17.16 -10.09 -20.47
N ARG A 382 16.55 -11.10 -21.12
CA ARG A 382 16.28 -12.42 -20.52
C ARG A 382 17.47 -13.03 -19.79
N ASN A 383 18.66 -12.98 -20.41
CA ASN A 383 19.90 -13.54 -19.85
C ASN A 383 20.31 -12.97 -18.48
N THR A 384 19.83 -11.76 -18.15
CA THR A 384 20.16 -11.13 -16.87
C THR A 384 19.35 -11.72 -15.72
N LEU A 385 18.14 -12.19 -16.02
CA LEU A 385 17.31 -12.94 -15.10
C LEU A 385 17.71 -14.42 -15.02
N THR A 386 18.47 -14.98 -15.96
CA THR A 386 19.00 -16.36 -15.86
C THR A 386 20.30 -16.47 -15.07
N GLY A 387 20.72 -15.41 -14.36
CA GLY A 387 21.91 -15.47 -13.50
C GLY A 387 23.25 -15.19 -14.18
N LYS A 388 23.25 -14.85 -15.49
CA LYS A 388 24.47 -14.62 -16.26
C LYS A 388 25.24 -13.40 -15.73
N LYS A 389 26.53 -13.59 -15.43
CA LYS A 389 27.46 -12.48 -15.15
C LYS A 389 27.78 -11.75 -16.45
N PHE A 390 28.07 -10.45 -16.35
CA PHE A 390 28.47 -9.69 -17.54
C PHE A 390 29.82 -10.19 -18.06
N ASP A 391 29.86 -10.59 -19.33
CA ASP A 391 31.05 -11.04 -20.07
C ASP A 391 30.87 -10.68 -21.57
N ASN A 392 31.97 -10.46 -22.29
CA ASN A 392 32.00 -9.97 -23.68
C ASN A 392 31.66 -11.04 -24.73
N GLU A 393 31.47 -12.31 -24.33
CA GLU A 393 31.18 -13.42 -25.25
C GLU A 393 29.68 -13.79 -25.29
N CYS A 394 29.17 -13.92 -26.52
CA CYS A 394 27.75 -13.95 -26.84
C CYS A 394 27.18 -15.37 -26.98
N MET A 395 26.01 -15.55 -26.35
CA MET A 395 24.90 -16.51 -26.54
C MET A 395 25.20 -18.02 -26.67
N GLU A 396 24.70 -18.78 -25.68
CA GLU A 396 24.44 -20.21 -25.82
C GLU A 396 23.06 -20.42 -26.47
N ASP A 397 23.01 -21.25 -27.52
CA ASP A 397 21.77 -21.76 -28.10
C ASP A 397 21.20 -22.87 -27.21
N TRP A 398 20.00 -22.65 -26.68
CA TRP A 398 19.27 -23.65 -25.89
C TRP A 398 18.29 -24.41 -26.78
N LYS A 399 18.31 -25.75 -26.68
CA LYS A 399 17.35 -26.60 -27.39
C LYS A 399 15.94 -26.40 -26.82
N ARG A 400 14.96 -26.18 -27.71
CA ARG A 400 13.53 -26.09 -27.36
C ARG A 400 12.98 -27.48 -27.01
N GLU A 401 12.11 -27.56 -26.01
CA GLU A 401 11.32 -28.77 -25.73
C GLU A 401 9.93 -28.69 -26.37
N GLU A 402 9.46 -29.78 -26.99
CA GLU A 402 8.35 -29.74 -27.95
C GLU A 402 6.95 -30.11 -27.39
N THR A 403 6.81 -30.55 -26.12
CA THR A 403 5.51 -31.06 -25.61
C THR A 403 4.96 -30.23 -24.45
N VAL A 404 3.68 -29.87 -24.50
CA VAL A 404 2.97 -29.07 -23.47
C VAL A 404 3.09 -29.68 -22.06
N ASP A 405 3.02 -31.00 -21.92
CA ASP A 405 3.14 -31.66 -20.61
C ASP A 405 4.52 -31.47 -19.98
N LYS A 406 5.59 -31.39 -20.78
CA LYS A 406 6.94 -31.07 -20.29
C LYS A 406 7.05 -29.60 -19.87
N ILE A 407 6.36 -28.70 -20.57
CA ILE A 407 6.30 -27.28 -20.20
C ILE A 407 5.57 -27.10 -18.87
N LYS A 408 4.48 -27.84 -18.63
CA LYS A 408 3.76 -27.81 -17.34
C LYS A 408 4.68 -28.18 -16.17
N ALA A 409 5.56 -29.17 -16.35
CA ALA A 409 6.51 -29.58 -15.31
C ALA A 409 7.47 -28.44 -14.88
N LEU A 410 7.72 -27.44 -15.74
CA LEU A 410 8.55 -26.28 -15.41
C LEU A 410 7.90 -25.35 -14.38
N ALA A 411 6.58 -25.39 -14.23
CA ALA A 411 5.83 -24.61 -13.26
C ALA A 411 5.43 -25.43 -12.01
N SER A 412 6.00 -26.62 -11.84
CA SER A 412 5.80 -27.43 -10.63
C SER A 412 6.39 -26.75 -9.39
N CYS A 413 5.74 -26.95 -8.24
CA CYS A 413 6.19 -26.43 -6.95
C CYS A 413 7.51 -27.07 -6.48
N THR A 414 7.87 -28.25 -7.01
CA THR A 414 9.11 -28.96 -6.66
C THR A 414 10.29 -28.63 -7.57
N TYR A 415 10.04 -27.93 -8.68
CA TYR A 415 11.09 -27.62 -9.67
C TYR A 415 12.28 -26.88 -9.06
N GLU A 416 12.04 -26.06 -8.04
CA GLU A 416 13.02 -25.10 -7.54
C GLU A 416 13.88 -25.61 -6.38
N GLU A 417 13.52 -26.73 -5.73
CA GLU A 417 14.10 -27.17 -4.45
C GLU A 417 15.63 -27.37 -4.52
N ASN A 418 16.09 -28.02 -5.59
CA ASN A 418 17.50 -28.35 -5.82
C ASN A 418 18.16 -27.51 -6.92
N THR A 419 17.62 -26.31 -7.18
CA THR A 419 18.14 -25.41 -8.21
C THR A 419 18.62 -24.08 -7.63
N GLN A 420 19.20 -23.25 -8.51
CA GLN A 420 19.61 -21.88 -8.20
C GLN A 420 18.48 -20.85 -8.39
N TRP A 421 17.29 -21.26 -8.83
CA TRP A 421 16.13 -20.37 -8.98
C TRP A 421 15.72 -19.76 -7.64
N GLY A 422 15.42 -18.46 -7.65
CA GLY A 422 15.11 -17.68 -6.46
C GLY A 422 16.32 -17.34 -5.57
N LYS A 423 17.44 -18.06 -5.72
CA LYS A 423 18.68 -17.86 -4.94
C LYS A 423 19.68 -17.03 -5.73
N GLU A 424 20.11 -17.53 -6.88
CA GLU A 424 21.04 -16.87 -7.81
C GLU A 424 20.40 -16.55 -9.16
N MET A 425 19.42 -17.32 -9.61
CA MET A 425 18.70 -17.10 -10.86
C MET A 425 17.28 -16.60 -10.60
N GLY A 426 16.71 -15.95 -11.60
CA GLY A 426 15.37 -15.38 -11.55
C GLY A 426 15.26 -14.14 -10.66
N VAL A 427 14.02 -13.82 -10.34
CA VAL A 427 13.64 -12.91 -9.27
C VAL A 427 13.98 -13.56 -7.93
N LYS A 428 14.69 -12.85 -7.06
CA LYS A 428 15.21 -13.34 -5.78
C LYS A 428 14.10 -13.60 -4.76
N TYR A 429 14.27 -14.58 -3.90
CA TYR A 429 13.35 -14.89 -2.80
C TYR A 429 13.83 -14.34 -1.45
N GLY A 430 12.94 -14.39 -0.46
CA GLY A 430 13.28 -14.11 0.94
C GLY A 430 13.23 -12.64 1.36
N CYS A 431 12.69 -11.76 0.51
CA CYS A 431 12.50 -10.34 0.82
C CYS A 431 11.15 -9.83 0.28
N PRO A 432 10.38 -9.02 1.03
CA PRO A 432 9.14 -8.40 0.54
C PRO A 432 9.30 -7.38 -0.60
N VAL A 433 10.54 -6.98 -0.89
CA VAL A 433 10.94 -6.11 -2.02
C VAL A 433 11.91 -6.89 -2.90
N GLU A 434 11.43 -8.04 -3.41
CA GLU A 434 12.20 -8.95 -4.26
C GLU A 434 12.77 -8.27 -5.52
N ASP A 435 12.11 -7.22 -5.97
CA ASP A 435 12.48 -6.42 -7.12
C ASP A 435 13.77 -5.65 -6.87
N VAL A 436 13.85 -4.90 -5.77
CA VAL A 436 15.01 -4.08 -5.41
C VAL A 436 16.26 -4.94 -5.26
N ILE A 437 16.14 -6.06 -4.54
CA ILE A 437 17.25 -7.00 -4.32
C ILE A 437 17.65 -7.72 -5.62
N THR A 438 16.70 -8.03 -6.51
CA THR A 438 17.00 -8.59 -7.84
C THR A 438 17.77 -7.60 -8.68
N GLY A 439 17.34 -6.33 -8.72
CA GLY A 439 18.05 -5.25 -9.41
C GLY A 439 19.47 -5.06 -8.88
N LEU A 440 19.64 -5.05 -7.55
CA LEU A 440 20.95 -4.96 -6.91
C LEU A 440 21.85 -6.15 -7.27
N SER A 441 21.31 -7.37 -7.26
CA SER A 441 22.05 -8.57 -7.63
C SER A 441 22.50 -8.55 -9.09
N ILE A 442 21.65 -8.08 -10.01
CA ILE A 442 22.00 -7.91 -11.43
C ILE A 442 23.14 -6.89 -11.57
N GLN A 443 23.02 -5.72 -10.95
CA GLN A 443 24.03 -4.67 -11.09
C GLN A 443 25.38 -5.04 -10.46
N THR A 444 25.38 -5.74 -9.33
CA THR A 444 26.62 -6.23 -8.70
C THR A 444 27.33 -7.33 -9.49
N ARG A 445 26.70 -7.88 -10.53
CA ARG A 445 27.32 -8.78 -11.53
C ARG A 445 27.95 -8.03 -12.71
N GLY A 446 28.04 -6.71 -12.64
CA GLY A 446 28.69 -5.84 -13.64
C GLY A 446 27.73 -5.20 -14.64
N TRP A 447 26.44 -5.56 -14.60
CA TRP A 447 25.44 -4.97 -15.48
C TRP A 447 25.05 -3.55 -15.06
N LYS A 448 24.60 -2.75 -16.03
CA LYS A 448 23.98 -1.44 -15.79
C LYS A 448 22.48 -1.50 -16.05
N SER A 449 21.74 -0.60 -15.44
CA SER A 449 20.36 -0.32 -15.81
C SER A 449 20.21 1.09 -16.37
N VAL A 450 19.06 1.36 -16.96
CA VAL A 450 18.71 2.66 -17.51
C VAL A 450 17.39 3.12 -16.91
N TYR A 451 17.32 4.40 -16.55
CA TYR A 451 16.05 5.06 -16.31
C TYR A 451 15.59 5.81 -17.56
N PHE A 452 14.35 5.56 -18.00
CA PHE A 452 13.77 6.31 -19.11
C PHE A 452 12.38 6.85 -18.77
N ASN A 453 12.27 8.18 -18.78
CA ASN A 453 11.06 8.94 -18.48
C ASN A 453 10.64 9.70 -19.75
N PRO A 454 9.84 9.06 -20.64
CA PRO A 454 9.33 9.72 -21.84
C PRO A 454 8.33 10.84 -21.51
N GLU A 455 8.15 11.77 -22.45
CA GLU A 455 7.21 12.90 -22.31
C GLU A 455 5.77 12.42 -22.08
N ARG A 456 5.29 11.49 -22.91
CA ARG A 456 4.09 10.70 -22.61
C ARG A 456 4.48 9.55 -21.70
N LYS A 457 3.92 9.49 -20.48
CA LYS A 457 4.18 8.41 -19.53
C LYS A 457 3.85 7.06 -20.16
N ALA A 458 4.80 6.11 -20.13
CA ALA A 458 4.64 4.85 -20.84
C ALA A 458 3.62 3.90 -20.20
N PHE A 459 3.58 3.90 -18.87
CA PHE A 459 2.71 3.04 -18.07
C PHE A 459 1.88 3.90 -17.14
N LEU A 460 0.60 3.59 -17.05
CA LEU A 460 -0.31 4.21 -16.08
C LEU A 460 -1.01 3.11 -15.29
N GLY A 461 -1.02 3.26 -13.97
CA GLY A 461 -1.80 2.38 -13.10
C GLY A 461 -2.65 3.10 -12.08
N VAL A 462 -2.99 2.40 -10.99
CA VAL A 462 -3.91 2.89 -9.95
C VAL A 462 -3.17 3.13 -8.64
N ALA A 463 -3.12 4.39 -8.22
CA ALA A 463 -2.61 4.80 -6.92
C ALA A 463 -3.61 4.49 -5.81
N THR A 464 -3.12 4.35 -4.58
CA THR A 464 -3.96 4.14 -3.39
C THR A 464 -4.86 5.36 -3.15
N THR A 465 -6.14 5.12 -2.88
CA THR A 465 -7.16 6.16 -2.69
C THR A 465 -7.48 6.43 -1.22
N THR A 466 -6.85 5.70 -0.30
CA THR A 466 -7.07 5.86 1.15
C THR A 466 -5.75 5.94 1.93
N LEU A 467 -5.79 6.60 3.10
CA LEU A 467 -4.63 6.67 3.98
C LEU A 467 -4.22 5.28 4.53
N PRO A 468 -5.13 4.39 4.97
CA PRO A 468 -4.75 3.04 5.40
C PRO A 468 -3.94 2.28 4.35
N GLN A 469 -4.41 2.26 3.10
CA GLN A 469 -3.72 1.59 1.98
C GLN A 469 -2.32 2.18 1.77
N THR A 470 -2.21 3.51 1.77
CA THR A 470 -0.93 4.22 1.63
C THR A 470 0.05 3.82 2.73
N LEU A 471 -0.41 3.75 3.99
CA LEU A 471 0.45 3.43 5.13
C LEU A 471 0.88 1.96 5.14
N VAL A 472 0.00 1.02 4.78
CA VAL A 472 0.31 -0.41 4.67
C VAL A 472 1.33 -0.66 3.56
N GLN A 473 1.16 -0.03 2.40
CA GLN A 473 2.10 -0.15 1.28
C GLN A 473 3.50 0.32 1.69
N HIS A 474 3.62 1.50 2.30
CA HIS A 474 4.91 2.03 2.74
C HIS A 474 5.51 1.28 3.94
N LYS A 475 4.70 0.67 4.79
CA LYS A 475 5.17 -0.23 5.85
C LYS A 475 5.90 -1.42 5.22
N ARG A 476 5.29 -2.07 4.21
CA ARG A 476 5.89 -3.20 3.48
C ARG A 476 7.21 -2.81 2.81
N TRP A 477 7.23 -1.71 2.07
CA TRP A 477 8.44 -1.24 1.40
C TRP A 477 9.57 -0.94 2.38
N SER A 478 9.30 -0.12 3.41
CA SER A 478 10.32 0.25 4.38
C SER A 478 10.84 -0.94 5.21
N ALA A 479 9.98 -1.92 5.53
CA ALA A 479 10.40 -3.16 6.17
C ALA A 479 11.33 -3.98 5.25
N GLY A 480 10.91 -4.18 4.00
CA GLY A 480 11.67 -4.92 3.00
C GLY A 480 13.04 -4.29 2.71
N ASP A 481 13.07 -2.98 2.48
CA ASP A 481 14.30 -2.21 2.23
C ASP A 481 15.29 -2.31 3.41
N PHE A 482 14.78 -2.26 4.65
CA PHE A 482 15.61 -2.41 5.83
C PHE A 482 16.06 -3.87 6.04
N LEU A 483 15.25 -4.86 5.67
CA LEU A 483 15.67 -6.27 5.63
C LEU A 483 16.81 -6.49 4.63
N ILE A 484 16.79 -5.85 3.46
CA ILE A 484 17.93 -5.89 2.53
C ILE A 484 19.19 -5.41 3.26
N LEU A 485 19.11 -4.28 3.99
CA LEU A 485 20.24 -3.73 4.73
C LEU A 485 20.79 -4.67 5.80
N LEU A 486 19.94 -5.46 6.44
CA LEU A 486 20.32 -6.43 7.48
C LEU A 486 20.77 -7.79 6.90
N SER A 487 20.42 -8.08 5.65
CA SER A 487 20.71 -9.34 4.97
C SER A 487 22.13 -9.40 4.38
N SER A 488 22.55 -10.59 3.92
CA SER A 488 23.80 -10.77 3.17
C SER A 488 23.89 -9.92 1.89
N TYR A 489 22.76 -9.41 1.38
CA TYR A 489 22.66 -8.56 0.19
C TYR A 489 22.75 -7.05 0.46
N SER A 490 23.10 -6.64 1.68
CA SER A 490 23.17 -5.21 2.02
C SER A 490 24.07 -4.41 1.07
N PRO A 491 23.58 -3.28 0.53
CA PRO A 491 24.37 -2.43 -0.37
C PRO A 491 25.69 -1.96 0.26
N ALA A 492 25.75 -1.84 1.59
CA ALA A 492 26.92 -1.35 2.30
C ALA A 492 28.15 -2.26 2.16
N TRP A 493 27.96 -3.59 2.12
CA TRP A 493 29.04 -4.58 1.98
C TRP A 493 28.95 -5.40 0.70
N TYR A 494 27.76 -5.90 0.33
CA TYR A 494 27.57 -6.79 -0.82
C TYR A 494 27.95 -6.10 -2.14
N ALA A 495 27.64 -4.81 -2.24
CA ALA A 495 27.83 -4.00 -3.45
C ALA A 495 29.18 -3.25 -3.47
N ARG A 496 29.93 -3.27 -2.37
CA ARG A 496 31.18 -2.53 -2.21
C ARG A 496 32.21 -2.94 -3.27
N GLY A 497 32.65 -1.97 -4.07
CA GLY A 497 33.62 -2.19 -5.15
C GLY A 497 33.06 -2.91 -6.39
N LYS A 498 31.78 -3.31 -6.39
CA LYS A 498 31.10 -3.95 -7.54
C LYS A 498 30.24 -2.96 -8.32
N ILE A 499 29.66 -1.98 -7.64
CA ILE A 499 28.94 -0.86 -8.25
C ILE A 499 29.61 0.46 -7.89
N SER A 500 29.23 1.53 -8.58
CA SER A 500 29.78 2.86 -8.29
C SER A 500 29.38 3.33 -6.89
N PHE A 501 30.24 4.10 -6.24
CA PHE A 501 29.98 4.60 -4.89
C PHE A 501 28.69 5.44 -4.81
N GLY A 502 28.41 6.26 -5.82
CA GLY A 502 27.17 7.03 -5.88
C GLY A 502 25.93 6.15 -5.95
N LEU A 503 25.98 5.05 -6.70
CA LEU A 503 24.88 4.08 -6.76
C LEU A 503 24.71 3.34 -5.43
N GLN A 504 25.83 2.94 -4.80
CA GLN A 504 25.83 2.31 -3.48
C GLN A 504 25.15 3.20 -2.43
N LEU A 505 25.49 4.51 -2.38
CA LEU A 505 24.84 5.46 -1.49
C LEU A 505 23.35 5.64 -1.81
N GLY A 506 22.98 5.60 -3.10
CA GLY A 506 21.60 5.67 -3.54
C GLY A 506 20.76 4.49 -3.03
N TYR A 507 21.26 3.26 -3.14
CA TYR A 507 20.61 2.09 -2.53
C TYR A 507 20.52 2.21 -1.00
N CYS A 508 21.60 2.62 -0.34
CA CYS A 508 21.59 2.84 1.11
C CYS A 508 20.54 3.88 1.54
N CYS A 509 20.23 4.87 0.71
CA CYS A 509 19.20 5.86 1.00
C CYS A 509 17.82 5.22 1.19
N TYR A 510 17.40 4.33 0.29
CA TYR A 510 16.13 3.62 0.38
C TYR A 510 16.12 2.60 1.54
N CYS A 511 17.21 1.82 1.67
CA CYS A 511 17.42 0.89 2.78
C CYS A 511 17.36 1.52 4.19
N LEU A 512 17.56 2.84 4.30
CA LEU A 512 17.51 3.59 5.55
C LEU A 512 16.20 4.35 5.77
N TRP A 513 15.16 4.09 4.97
CA TRP A 513 13.82 4.64 5.20
C TRP A 513 13.27 4.31 6.58
N ALA A 514 13.19 3.04 6.96
CA ALA A 514 12.60 2.64 8.24
C ALA A 514 13.30 3.28 9.46
N PRO A 515 14.65 3.26 9.59
CA PRO A 515 15.34 3.88 10.71
C PRO A 515 15.17 5.41 10.85
N ASN A 516 14.75 6.13 9.80
CA ASN A 516 14.43 7.56 9.91
C ASN A 516 13.27 7.88 10.87
N CYS A 517 12.49 6.86 11.26
CA CYS A 517 11.40 7.03 12.22
C CYS A 517 11.89 7.60 13.55
N PHE A 518 13.04 7.14 14.07
CA PHE A 518 13.54 7.53 15.39
C PHE A 518 13.88 9.02 15.48
N ALA A 519 14.66 9.52 14.52
CA ALA A 519 15.02 10.94 14.47
C ALA A 519 13.77 11.83 14.29
N THR A 520 12.81 11.37 13.47
CA THR A 520 11.55 12.09 13.23
C THR A 520 10.68 12.14 14.48
N LEU A 521 10.46 10.99 15.13
CA LEU A 521 9.70 10.89 16.39
C LEU A 521 10.33 11.75 17.49
N TYR A 522 11.66 11.78 17.58
CA TYR A 522 12.34 12.62 18.56
C TYR A 522 12.03 14.11 18.33
N TYR A 523 12.10 14.55 17.07
CA TYR A 523 11.82 15.93 16.68
C TYR A 523 10.35 16.34 16.81
N THR A 524 9.41 15.42 16.67
CA THR A 524 7.98 15.71 16.77
C THR A 524 7.46 15.67 18.21
N ILE A 525 8.17 14.99 19.11
CA ILE A 525 7.76 14.83 20.51
C ILE A 525 8.54 15.79 21.41
N ILE A 526 9.86 15.67 21.44
CA ILE A 526 10.68 16.27 22.51
C ILE A 526 10.64 17.80 22.50
N PRO A 527 10.81 18.50 21.37
CA PRO A 527 10.69 19.96 21.32
C PRO A 527 9.36 20.50 21.84
N SER A 528 8.26 19.82 21.52
CA SER A 528 6.91 20.20 21.93
C SER A 528 6.67 19.99 23.43
N LEU A 529 7.17 18.89 24.01
CA LEU A 529 7.10 18.67 25.46
C LEU A 529 7.89 19.71 26.25
N TYR A 530 9.08 20.06 25.75
CA TYR A 530 9.95 21.04 26.40
C TYR A 530 9.45 22.47 26.24
N LEU A 531 8.59 22.73 25.24
CA LEU A 531 7.87 23.99 25.10
C LEU A 531 6.99 24.28 26.33
N LEU A 532 6.28 23.27 26.85
CA LEU A 532 5.46 23.40 28.06
C LEU A 532 6.29 23.65 29.32
N LYS A 533 7.55 23.19 29.35
CA LYS A 533 8.46 23.37 30.48
C LYS A 533 9.21 24.71 30.44
N GLY A 534 9.06 25.50 29.37
CA GLY A 534 9.83 26.74 29.19
C GLY A 534 11.33 26.52 28.97
N ILE A 535 11.75 25.28 28.68
CA ILE A 535 13.16 24.93 28.49
C ILE A 535 13.50 25.04 27.01
N SER A 536 14.45 25.93 26.71
CA SER A 536 14.91 26.15 25.34
C SER A 536 15.86 25.04 24.87
N LEU A 537 15.54 24.47 23.72
CA LEU A 537 16.32 23.45 23.02
C LEU A 537 16.96 23.98 21.73
N PHE A 538 16.82 25.28 21.44
CA PHE A 538 17.29 25.93 20.22
C PHE A 538 17.97 27.25 20.59
N PRO A 539 18.78 27.85 19.70
CA PRO A 539 19.37 29.15 19.97
C PRO A 539 18.30 30.23 20.15
N LYS A 540 18.59 31.20 21.03
CA LYS A 540 17.77 32.41 21.19
C LYS A 540 17.66 33.16 19.86
N ALA A 541 16.52 33.77 19.58
CA ALA A 541 16.29 34.45 18.30
C ALA A 541 17.29 35.61 18.03
N SER A 542 17.72 36.31 19.09
CA SER A 542 18.71 37.38 19.02
C SER A 542 20.17 36.89 18.91
N SER A 543 20.41 35.59 19.08
CA SER A 543 21.75 35.01 19.00
C SER A 543 22.18 34.83 17.54
N PRO A 544 23.44 35.13 17.19
CA PRO A 544 23.99 34.80 15.87
C PRO A 544 23.86 33.31 15.51
N TRP A 545 23.83 32.43 16.52
CA TRP A 545 23.62 30.99 16.34
C TRP A 545 22.22 30.63 15.82
N CYS A 546 21.25 31.55 15.82
CA CYS A 546 19.96 31.35 15.17
C CYS A 546 20.08 31.33 13.64
N MET A 547 21.06 32.04 13.06
CA MET A 547 21.18 32.19 11.60
C MET A 547 21.38 30.85 10.86
N PRO A 548 22.28 29.93 11.29
CA PRO A 548 22.41 28.62 10.62
C PRO A 548 21.11 27.81 10.62
N PHE A 549 20.36 27.80 11.72
CA PHE A 549 19.07 27.11 11.81
C PHE A 549 18.03 27.73 10.87
N ALA A 550 17.90 29.06 10.90
CA ALA A 550 16.97 29.78 10.03
C ALA A 550 17.32 29.60 8.54
N PHE A 551 18.61 29.65 8.20
CA PHE A 551 19.10 29.43 6.84
C PHE A 551 18.79 28.02 6.36
N VAL A 552 19.21 26.97 7.09
CA VAL A 552 18.98 25.57 6.67
C VAL A 552 17.47 25.29 6.55
N LEU A 553 16.66 25.74 7.51
CA LEU A 553 15.22 25.56 7.47
C LEU A 553 14.58 26.24 6.26
N SER A 554 14.89 27.51 6.03
CA SER A 554 14.27 28.31 4.96
C SER A 554 14.77 27.86 3.58
N ALA A 555 16.08 27.70 3.42
CA ALA A 555 16.70 27.34 2.15
C ALA A 555 16.30 25.93 1.71
N LYS A 556 16.28 24.94 2.62
CA LYS A 556 15.85 23.57 2.29
C LYS A 556 14.38 23.54 1.87
N ASN A 557 13.50 24.23 2.58
CA ASN A 557 12.07 24.19 2.27
C ASN A 557 11.74 24.97 1.00
N LEU A 558 12.36 26.13 0.80
CA LEU A 558 12.20 26.90 -0.43
C LEU A 558 12.72 26.15 -1.65
N TYR A 559 13.90 25.51 -1.54
CA TYR A 559 14.43 24.66 -2.61
C TYR A 559 13.52 23.45 -2.87
N SER A 560 13.05 22.78 -1.82
CA SER A 560 12.13 21.64 -1.95
C SER A 560 10.82 22.04 -2.62
N LEU A 561 10.25 23.20 -2.28
CA LEU A 561 9.06 23.74 -2.94
C LEU A 561 9.36 24.04 -4.42
N ALA A 562 10.45 24.76 -4.70
CA ALA A 562 10.84 25.10 -6.07
C ALA A 562 11.11 23.84 -6.92
N GLU A 563 11.73 22.81 -6.36
CA GLU A 563 11.95 21.51 -7.01
C GLU A 563 10.61 20.81 -7.31
N PHE A 564 9.69 20.78 -6.34
CA PHE A 564 8.36 20.19 -6.51
C PHE A 564 7.53 20.88 -7.59
N LEU A 565 7.56 22.22 -7.63
CA LEU A 565 6.89 23.02 -8.67
C LEU A 565 7.50 22.79 -10.07
N ARG A 566 8.83 22.64 -10.16
CA ARG A 566 9.52 22.32 -11.44
C ARG A 566 9.12 20.94 -11.99
N CYS A 567 8.78 20.00 -11.12
CA CYS A 567 8.26 18.69 -11.53
C CYS A 567 6.74 18.72 -11.82
N GLY A 568 6.12 19.90 -11.91
CA GLY A 568 4.70 20.05 -12.25
C GLY A 568 3.73 19.89 -11.07
N GLY A 569 4.22 19.90 -9.83
CA GLY A 569 3.37 19.88 -8.64
C GLY A 569 2.78 21.26 -8.29
N THR A 570 1.83 21.30 -7.35
CA THR A 570 1.25 22.54 -6.81
C THR A 570 1.82 22.89 -5.44
N ILE A 571 1.60 24.11 -4.95
CA ILE A 571 2.00 24.52 -3.58
C ILE A 571 1.28 23.67 -2.53
N LEU A 572 -0.03 23.43 -2.71
CA LEU A 572 -0.81 22.59 -1.82
C LEU A 572 -0.35 21.12 -1.90
N GLY A 573 0.00 20.64 -3.11
CA GLY A 573 0.59 19.32 -3.29
C GLY A 573 1.93 19.16 -2.59
N TRP A 574 2.78 20.18 -2.60
CA TRP A 574 4.04 20.17 -1.83
C TRP A 574 3.76 20.06 -0.33
N TRP A 575 2.78 20.80 0.18
CA TRP A 575 2.37 20.73 1.58
C TRP A 575 1.81 19.35 1.96
N ASN A 576 0.96 18.78 1.09
CA ASN A 576 0.44 17.42 1.25
C ASN A 576 1.58 16.38 1.22
N SER A 577 2.56 16.52 0.32
CA SER A 577 3.76 15.67 0.30
C SER A 577 4.52 15.76 1.62
N GLN A 578 4.80 16.97 2.15
CA GLN A 578 5.46 17.10 3.46
C GLN A 578 4.68 16.39 4.58
N ARG A 579 3.34 16.49 4.57
CA ARG A 579 2.46 15.81 5.54
C ARG A 579 2.59 14.29 5.44
N ILE A 580 2.50 13.76 4.24
CA ILE A 580 2.49 12.32 4.04
C ILE A 580 3.87 11.70 4.34
N TRP A 581 4.96 12.39 4.02
CA TRP A 581 6.30 11.97 4.45
C TRP A 581 6.47 11.99 5.97
N LEU A 582 5.86 12.96 6.66
CA LEU A 582 5.79 12.95 8.13
C LEU A 582 5.05 11.71 8.62
N TYR A 583 3.88 11.42 8.07
CA TYR A 583 3.04 10.29 8.49
C TYR A 583 3.76 8.96 8.29
N LYS A 584 4.31 8.73 7.09
CA LYS A 584 5.11 7.55 6.76
C LYS A 584 6.23 7.33 7.78
N ARG A 585 6.97 8.39 8.15
CA ARG A 585 8.10 8.31 9.09
C ARG A 585 7.68 8.05 10.53
N THR A 586 6.58 8.65 10.99
CA THR A 586 6.14 8.51 12.38
C THR A 586 5.31 7.24 12.63
N SER A 587 4.70 6.65 11.59
CA SER A 587 3.92 5.42 11.70
C SER A 587 4.51 4.28 10.87
N SER A 588 4.27 4.21 9.56
CA SER A 588 4.64 3.07 8.70
C SER A 588 6.09 2.61 8.87
N TYR A 589 7.04 3.54 8.94
CA TYR A 589 8.47 3.26 9.06
C TYR A 589 8.85 2.74 10.44
N LEU A 590 8.14 3.16 11.50
CA LEU A 590 8.34 2.61 12.84
C LEU A 590 7.91 1.15 12.89
N PHE A 591 6.71 0.84 12.37
CA PHE A 591 6.24 -0.54 12.30
C PHE A 591 7.07 -1.38 11.31
N GLY A 592 7.48 -0.80 10.18
CA GLY A 592 8.36 -1.48 9.23
C GLY A 592 9.73 -1.80 9.83
N PHE A 593 10.29 -0.90 10.66
CA PHE A 593 11.51 -1.16 11.41
C PHE A 593 11.35 -2.32 12.39
N ILE A 594 10.27 -2.29 13.20
CA ILE A 594 9.99 -3.33 14.20
C ILE A 594 9.81 -4.69 13.51
N ASP A 595 8.99 -4.74 12.47
CA ASP A 595 8.74 -5.97 11.70
C ASP A 595 10.03 -6.53 11.10
N ALA A 596 10.86 -5.69 10.48
CA ALA A 596 12.14 -6.11 9.92
C ALA A 596 13.12 -6.64 10.98
N VAL A 597 13.16 -6.04 12.18
CA VAL A 597 13.98 -6.53 13.29
C VAL A 597 13.46 -7.88 13.80
N LEU A 598 12.14 -8.02 13.99
CA LEU A 598 11.52 -9.27 14.43
C LEU A 598 11.74 -10.41 13.41
N MET A 599 11.63 -10.11 12.12
CA MET A 599 11.91 -11.06 11.04
C MET A 599 13.38 -11.45 11.02
N SER A 600 14.31 -10.48 11.13
CA SER A 600 15.74 -10.75 11.17
C SER A 600 16.16 -11.59 12.38
N ALA A 601 15.44 -11.45 13.50
CA ALA A 601 15.66 -12.23 14.71
C ALA A 601 14.91 -13.59 14.71
N GLY A 602 14.14 -13.91 13.66
CA GLY A 602 13.41 -15.17 13.51
C GLY A 602 12.11 -15.28 14.33
N PHE A 603 11.62 -14.18 14.92
CA PHE A 603 10.41 -14.17 15.74
C PHE A 603 9.10 -14.03 14.93
N SER A 604 9.18 -13.64 13.67
CA SER A 604 8.02 -13.44 12.81
C SER A 604 8.28 -13.89 11.38
N GLN A 605 7.27 -14.47 10.73
CA GLN A 605 7.29 -14.74 9.29
C GLN A 605 6.89 -13.48 8.50
N PRO A 606 7.36 -13.32 7.26
CA PRO A 606 6.90 -12.24 6.39
C PRO A 606 5.40 -12.38 6.13
N ALA A 607 4.61 -11.50 6.74
CA ALA A 607 3.19 -11.36 6.40
C ALA A 607 3.07 -10.42 5.19
N PHE A 608 2.46 -10.90 4.11
CA PHE A 608 2.18 -10.11 2.92
C PHE A 608 0.70 -9.80 2.87
N GLU A 609 0.35 -8.53 3.08
CA GLU A 609 -1.03 -8.05 2.92
C GLU A 609 -1.17 -7.43 1.53
N ILE A 610 -2.07 -7.96 0.72
CA ILE A 610 -2.38 -7.41 -0.61
C ILE A 610 -3.16 -6.11 -0.39
N THR A 611 -2.69 -5.04 -1.01
CA THR A 611 -3.39 -3.74 -0.94
C THR A 611 -4.58 -3.78 -1.89
N ALA A 612 -5.79 -3.65 -1.35
CA ALA A 612 -7.00 -3.55 -2.15
C ALA A 612 -6.90 -2.40 -3.17
N LYS A 613 -7.27 -2.69 -4.42
CA LYS A 613 -7.26 -1.74 -5.54
C LYS A 613 -8.65 -1.21 -5.88
N VAL A 614 -9.67 -1.79 -5.28
CA VAL A 614 -11.07 -1.39 -5.41
C VAL A 614 -11.43 -0.54 -4.18
N ALA A 615 -12.13 0.56 -4.43
CA ALA A 615 -12.73 1.39 -3.40
C ALA A 615 -14.20 1.61 -3.75
N ASP A 616 -15.03 1.75 -2.72
CA ASP A 616 -16.45 2.06 -2.87
C ASP A 616 -16.64 3.46 -3.49
N GLU A 617 -17.77 3.69 -4.17
CA GLU A 617 -18.04 4.95 -4.88
C GLU A 617 -17.95 6.17 -3.96
N ASP A 618 -18.42 6.05 -2.73
CA ASP A 618 -18.37 7.12 -1.74
C ASP A 618 -16.93 7.44 -1.30
N VAL A 619 -16.05 6.44 -1.25
CA VAL A 619 -14.61 6.60 -0.99
C VAL A 619 -13.93 7.31 -2.17
N ILE A 620 -14.28 6.94 -3.41
CA ILE A 620 -13.75 7.57 -4.63
C ILE A 620 -14.17 9.05 -4.67
N GLU A 621 -15.43 9.36 -4.41
CA GLU A 621 -15.93 10.74 -4.39
C GLU A 621 -15.18 11.60 -3.36
N ARG A 622 -14.90 11.05 -2.17
CA ARG A 622 -14.10 11.74 -1.16
C ARG A 622 -12.65 11.92 -1.59
N TYR A 623 -12.07 10.92 -2.25
CA TYR A 623 -10.72 10.99 -2.78
C TYR A 623 -10.59 12.08 -3.85
N GLU A 624 -11.53 12.17 -4.80
CA GLU A 624 -11.59 13.20 -5.83
C GLU A 624 -11.74 14.61 -5.26
N LYS A 625 -12.51 14.75 -4.16
CA LYS A 625 -12.63 16.00 -3.38
C LYS A 625 -11.40 16.29 -2.50
N GLU A 626 -10.35 15.48 -2.59
CA GLU A 626 -9.13 15.59 -1.79
C GLU A 626 -9.42 15.63 -0.28
N MET A 627 -10.34 14.77 0.16
CA MET A 627 -10.64 14.54 1.55
C MET A 627 -9.98 13.25 2.04
N MET A 628 -9.38 13.31 3.23
CA MET A 628 -8.61 12.20 3.78
C MET A 628 -9.52 11.08 4.30
N GLU A 629 -9.44 9.91 3.70
CA GLU A 629 -10.18 8.71 4.09
C GLU A 629 -9.41 7.95 5.17
N PHE A 630 -10.07 7.70 6.30
CA PHE A 630 -9.53 6.96 7.44
C PHE A 630 -10.07 5.51 7.53
N GLY A 631 -11.07 5.18 6.70
CA GLY A 631 -11.64 3.85 6.49
C GLY A 631 -12.77 3.50 7.47
N PRO A 632 -13.84 2.79 7.04
CA PRO A 632 -14.80 2.17 7.95
C PRO A 632 -14.26 0.82 8.50
N GLY A 633 -14.66 0.43 9.72
CA GLY A 633 -14.49 -0.94 10.23
C GLY A 633 -13.05 -1.38 10.61
N ALA A 634 -12.77 -2.69 10.62
CA ALA A 634 -11.59 -3.32 11.23
C ALA A 634 -10.19 -2.83 10.74
N SER A 635 -10.06 -2.36 9.49
CA SER A 635 -8.83 -1.77 8.93
C SER A 635 -8.47 -0.41 9.55
N SER A 636 -9.45 0.23 10.19
CA SER A 636 -9.30 1.47 10.94
C SER A 636 -8.86 1.24 12.40
N SER A 637 -8.72 0.00 12.87
CA SER A 637 -8.12 -0.36 14.18
C SER A 637 -6.59 -0.44 14.16
N SER A 638 -5.94 0.06 13.10
CA SER A 638 -4.49 0.00 12.95
C SER A 638 -3.77 0.81 14.04
N PRO A 639 -2.79 0.23 14.74
CA PRO A 639 -1.91 0.97 15.67
C PRO A 639 -1.19 2.16 15.02
N MET A 640 -1.03 2.17 13.69
CA MET A 640 -0.45 3.29 12.94
C MET A 640 -1.25 4.58 13.13
N PHE A 641 -2.58 4.51 13.13
CA PHE A 641 -3.43 5.69 13.33
C PHE A 641 -3.40 6.22 14.75
N ILE A 642 -3.32 5.31 15.74
CA ILE A 642 -3.18 5.70 17.15
C ILE A 642 -1.94 6.57 17.32
N ILE A 643 -0.79 6.19 16.74
CA ILE A 643 0.43 6.99 16.82
C ILE A 643 0.26 8.35 16.14
N LEU A 644 -0.29 8.39 14.92
CA LEU A 644 -0.51 9.66 14.20
C LEU A 644 -1.42 10.61 14.98
N ALA A 645 -2.56 10.11 15.45
CA ALA A 645 -3.53 10.87 16.22
C ALA A 645 -2.97 11.32 17.57
N THR A 646 -2.29 10.44 18.32
CA THR A 646 -1.63 10.80 19.58
C THR A 646 -0.57 11.88 19.37
N LEU A 647 0.26 11.80 18.34
CA LEU A 647 1.27 12.82 18.05
C LEU A 647 0.64 14.15 17.64
N ALA A 648 -0.41 14.14 16.83
CA ALA A 648 -1.13 15.35 16.44
C ALA A 648 -1.74 16.04 17.67
N LEU A 649 -2.45 15.28 18.52
CA LEU A 649 -3.04 15.77 19.76
C LEU A 649 -1.98 16.25 20.76
N LEU A 650 -0.86 15.54 20.89
CA LEU A 650 0.23 15.94 21.75
C LEU A 650 0.78 17.33 21.37
N ASN A 651 1.04 17.52 20.08
CA ASN A 651 1.52 18.81 19.56
C ASN A 651 0.49 19.92 19.76
N LEU A 652 -0.80 19.63 19.53
CA LEU A 652 -1.88 20.57 19.79
C LEU A 652 -1.96 20.96 21.27
N PHE A 653 -1.93 19.99 22.19
CA PHE A 653 -1.97 20.24 23.63
C PHE A 653 -0.74 21.03 24.11
N CYS A 654 0.44 20.74 23.57
CA CYS A 654 1.65 21.51 23.87
C CYS A 654 1.54 22.96 23.39
N PHE A 655 1.02 23.17 22.18
CA PHE A 655 0.85 24.50 21.60
C PHE A 655 -0.20 25.33 22.36
N VAL A 656 -1.38 24.76 22.61
CA VAL A 656 -2.44 25.43 23.39
C VAL A 656 -1.98 25.67 24.82
N GLY A 657 -1.30 24.71 25.44
CA GLY A 657 -0.76 24.88 26.79
C GLY A 657 0.28 26.00 26.88
N LEU A 658 1.11 26.19 25.85
CA LEU A 658 1.98 27.38 25.76
C LEU A 658 1.16 28.66 25.70
N VAL A 659 0.17 28.75 24.80
CA VAL A 659 -0.68 29.94 24.64
C VAL A 659 -1.36 30.29 25.96
N ALA A 660 -1.90 29.28 26.65
CA ALA A 660 -2.52 29.45 27.96
C ALA A 660 -1.53 30.01 29.00
N LYS A 661 -0.33 29.45 29.11
CA LYS A 661 0.69 29.94 30.05
C LYS A 661 1.17 31.35 29.76
N VAL A 662 1.29 31.71 28.48
CA VAL A 662 1.60 33.08 28.06
C VAL A 662 0.47 34.03 28.43
N ALA A 663 -0.79 33.63 28.22
CA ALA A 663 -1.96 34.43 28.57
C ALA A 663 -2.11 34.64 30.09
N THR A 664 -1.74 33.65 30.90
CA THR A 664 -1.75 33.75 32.37
C THR A 664 -0.53 34.47 32.96
N GLY A 665 0.41 34.94 32.13
CA GLY A 665 1.58 35.69 32.58
C GLY A 665 2.63 34.85 33.34
N ASP A 666 2.81 33.57 32.97
CA ASP A 666 3.81 32.70 33.61
C ASP A 666 5.24 33.23 33.38
N ALA A 667 5.88 33.71 34.46
CA ALA A 667 7.21 34.33 34.43
C ALA A 667 8.33 33.38 33.99
N ASN A 668 8.09 32.07 33.97
CA ASN A 668 9.06 31.07 33.52
C ASN A 668 9.18 30.97 31.99
N ILE A 669 8.27 31.59 31.22
CA ILE A 669 8.26 31.51 29.76
C ILE A 669 8.90 32.74 29.13
N ARG A 670 10.03 32.51 28.47
CA ARG A 670 10.76 33.53 27.70
C ARG A 670 10.60 33.28 26.21
N ILE A 671 9.66 33.98 25.57
CA ILE A 671 9.28 33.77 24.16
C ILE A 671 10.47 33.92 23.22
N ASP A 672 11.36 34.88 23.47
CA ASP A 672 12.58 35.15 22.70
C ASP A 672 13.52 33.93 22.62
N THR A 673 13.50 33.06 23.64
CA THR A 673 14.29 31.84 23.71
C THR A 673 13.62 30.62 23.08
N LEU A 674 12.33 30.68 22.79
CA LEU A 674 11.52 29.55 22.35
C LEU A 674 11.04 29.67 20.89
N VAL A 675 11.34 30.77 20.19
CA VAL A 675 10.82 31.08 18.84
C VAL A 675 10.89 29.89 17.87
N LEU A 676 12.04 29.21 17.75
CA LEU A 676 12.20 28.07 16.84
C LEU A 676 11.38 26.84 17.26
N GLN A 677 11.18 26.61 18.55
CA GLN A 677 10.31 25.54 19.06
C GLN A 677 8.84 25.85 18.84
N ILE A 678 8.45 27.11 19.03
CA ILE A 678 7.09 27.60 18.76
C ILE A 678 6.77 27.42 17.28
N LEU A 679 7.69 27.82 16.39
CA LEU A 679 7.55 27.66 14.95
C LEU A 679 7.42 26.18 14.57
N LEU A 680 8.29 25.31 15.08
CA LEU A 680 8.24 23.87 14.83
C LEU A 680 6.91 23.26 15.29
N CYS A 681 6.50 23.54 16.53
CA CYS A 681 5.25 23.02 17.10
C CYS A 681 4.03 23.54 16.33
N GLY A 682 4.01 24.83 15.97
CA GLY A 682 2.95 25.43 15.15
C GLY A 682 2.84 24.80 13.76
N ILE A 683 3.96 24.56 13.08
CA ILE A 683 3.99 23.84 11.79
C ILE A 683 3.46 22.41 11.95
N LEU A 684 3.84 21.70 13.02
CA LEU A 684 3.34 20.36 13.32
C LEU A 684 1.83 20.35 13.60
N VAL A 685 1.27 21.39 14.23
CA VAL A 685 -0.18 21.52 14.37
C VAL A 685 -0.83 21.76 13.01
N LEU A 686 -0.34 22.72 12.22
CA LEU A 686 -0.92 23.06 10.92
C LEU A 686 -0.87 21.90 9.91
N ILE A 687 0.22 21.15 9.87
CA ILE A 687 0.38 20.05 8.92
C ILE A 687 -0.57 18.89 9.21
N ASN A 688 -0.91 18.69 10.49
CA ASN A 688 -1.83 17.65 10.97
C ASN A 688 -3.32 18.08 10.91
N TRP A 689 -3.65 19.21 10.29
CA TRP A 689 -5.02 19.70 10.19
C TRP A 689 -6.06 18.65 9.72
N PRO A 690 -5.79 17.82 8.69
CA PRO A 690 -6.74 16.77 8.29
C PRO A 690 -6.99 15.71 9.37
N LEU A 691 -6.03 15.44 10.25
CA LEU A 691 -6.25 14.53 11.38
C LEU A 691 -7.21 15.14 12.40
N PHE A 692 -7.10 16.44 12.69
CA PHE A 692 -8.06 17.10 13.58
C PHE A 692 -9.46 17.14 12.97
N GLN A 693 -9.57 17.36 11.66
CA GLN A 693 -10.86 17.24 10.96
C GLN A 693 -11.45 15.84 11.12
N GLY A 694 -10.66 14.79 10.86
CA GLY A 694 -11.10 13.40 11.01
C GLY A 694 -11.44 13.01 12.46
N LEU A 695 -10.71 13.54 13.44
CA LEU A 695 -10.89 13.23 14.87
C LEU A 695 -12.08 13.95 15.51
N LEU A 696 -12.32 15.22 15.16
CA LEU A 696 -13.19 16.12 15.93
C LEU A 696 -14.33 16.75 15.12
N LEU A 697 -14.16 16.98 13.82
CA LEU A 697 -15.09 17.82 13.04
C LEU A 697 -15.98 17.02 12.08
N ARG A 698 -15.48 15.91 11.54
CA ARG A 698 -16.19 15.12 10.54
C ARG A 698 -17.25 14.20 11.15
N ARG A 699 -18.41 14.12 10.48
CA ARG A 699 -19.54 13.26 10.84
C ARG A 699 -19.86 12.19 9.80
N ASP A 700 -19.17 12.22 8.65
CA ASP A 700 -19.33 11.26 7.57
C ASP A 700 -18.64 9.92 7.87
N ASN A 701 -18.85 8.93 7.00
CA ASN A 701 -18.27 7.60 7.13
C ASN A 701 -16.75 7.58 6.97
N GLY A 702 -16.15 8.65 6.43
CA GLY A 702 -14.71 8.78 6.29
C GLY A 702 -14.02 9.43 7.49
N LYS A 703 -14.71 9.61 8.62
CA LYS A 703 -14.12 10.13 9.88
C LYS A 703 -13.18 9.11 10.54
N MET A 704 -12.36 9.57 11.48
CA MET A 704 -11.54 8.68 12.27
C MET A 704 -12.41 7.88 13.26
N PRO A 705 -12.17 6.57 13.47
CA PRO A 705 -12.98 5.76 14.36
C PRO A 705 -12.94 6.26 15.80
N SER A 706 -14.11 6.26 16.46
CA SER A 706 -14.25 6.72 17.85
C SER A 706 -13.32 6.01 18.82
N SER A 707 -13.09 4.70 18.63
CA SER A 707 -12.14 3.90 19.44
C SER A 707 -10.71 4.45 19.39
N ILE A 708 -10.24 4.82 18.20
CA ILE A 708 -8.92 5.43 18.03
C ILE A 708 -8.89 6.81 18.64
N THR A 709 -9.92 7.61 18.45
CA THR A 709 -10.02 8.95 19.04
C THR A 709 -9.88 8.88 20.56
N VAL A 710 -10.63 7.99 21.22
CA VAL A 710 -10.57 7.79 22.69
C VAL A 710 -9.18 7.29 23.13
N LYS A 711 -8.64 6.25 22.49
CA LYS A 711 -7.30 5.73 22.82
C LYS A 711 -6.21 6.80 22.65
N SER A 712 -6.30 7.59 21.59
CA SER A 712 -5.30 8.60 21.23
C SER A 712 -5.33 9.79 22.18
N ILE A 713 -6.54 10.25 22.56
CA ILE A 713 -6.73 11.26 23.60
C ILE A 713 -6.20 10.72 24.93
N GLY A 714 -6.57 9.49 25.31
CA GLY A 714 -6.07 8.82 26.52
C GLY A 714 -4.54 8.79 26.61
N LEU A 715 -3.87 8.42 25.53
CA LEU A 715 -2.41 8.40 25.44
C LEU A 715 -1.78 9.80 25.49
N ALA A 716 -2.36 10.78 24.78
CA ALA A 716 -1.88 12.15 24.81
C ALA A 716 -2.08 12.82 26.19
N MET A 717 -3.14 12.46 26.93
CA MET A 717 -3.44 12.97 28.27
C MET A 717 -2.43 12.55 29.34
N LYS A 718 -1.75 11.41 29.17
CA LYS A 718 -0.72 10.94 30.14
C LYS A 718 0.50 11.87 30.23
N VAL A 719 0.53 12.95 29.46
CA VAL A 719 1.68 13.87 29.33
C VAL A 719 1.55 15.15 30.17
N GLY A 720 0.46 15.35 30.93
CA GLY A 720 0.43 16.34 32.01
C GLY A 720 -0.94 16.94 32.35
N PRO A 721 -1.07 17.71 33.45
CA PRO A 721 -2.35 18.18 34.00
C PRO A 721 -3.10 19.19 33.11
N VAL A 722 -2.40 19.92 32.23
CA VAL A 722 -3.01 20.88 31.30
C VAL A 722 -3.84 20.20 30.20
N GLY A 723 -3.49 18.96 29.83
CA GLY A 723 -4.27 18.17 28.88
C GLY A 723 -5.65 17.77 29.41
N PHE A 724 -5.80 17.70 30.74
CA PHE A 724 -7.04 17.33 31.41
C PHE A 724 -8.14 18.40 31.26
N CYS A 725 -7.79 19.69 31.44
CA CYS A 725 -8.75 20.79 31.33
C CYS A 725 -9.26 20.99 29.90
N ILE A 726 -8.37 20.85 28.90
CA ILE A 726 -8.73 21.01 27.49
C ILE A 726 -9.55 19.82 26.99
N ALA A 727 -9.22 18.59 27.41
CA ALA A 727 -10.01 17.40 27.09
C ALA A 727 -11.39 17.44 27.76
N ALA A 728 -11.50 17.94 28.99
CA ALA A 728 -12.79 18.14 29.64
C ALA A 728 -13.66 19.16 28.87
N ILE A 729 -13.06 20.27 28.40
CA ILE A 729 -13.76 21.28 27.58
C ILE A 729 -14.16 20.71 26.21
N LEU A 730 -13.29 19.97 25.52
CA LEU A 730 -13.60 19.35 24.23
C LEU A 730 -14.62 18.20 24.37
N ALA A 731 -14.56 17.40 25.44
CA ALA A 731 -15.56 16.37 25.75
C ALA A 731 -16.93 16.98 26.08
N PHE A 732 -16.95 18.16 26.73
CA PHE A 732 -18.18 18.89 27.05
C PHE A 732 -18.78 19.61 25.84
N ILE A 733 -17.96 20.09 24.90
CA ILE A 733 -18.42 20.78 23.67
C ILE A 733 -18.85 19.80 22.57
N PHE A 734 -18.28 18.58 22.52
CA PHE A 734 -18.49 17.64 21.40
C PHE A 734 -19.15 16.32 21.80
N SER A 735 -19.86 16.24 22.93
CA SER A 735 -20.64 15.04 23.27
C SER A 735 -21.62 14.71 22.14
N PRO A 736 -21.42 13.60 21.39
CA PRO A 736 -22.47 13.10 20.52
C PRO A 736 -23.61 12.61 21.44
N GLN A 737 -24.86 12.81 21.05
CA GLN A 737 -25.93 11.92 21.51
C GLN A 737 -25.61 10.54 20.93
N ALA A 738 -24.79 9.76 21.64
CA ALA A 738 -24.54 8.37 21.32
C ALA A 738 -25.79 7.57 21.68
N VAL A 739 -26.29 6.80 20.72
CA VAL A 739 -27.21 5.69 21.01
C VAL A 739 -26.37 4.64 21.74
N TYR A 740 -26.73 4.36 22.99
CA TYR A 740 -26.04 3.37 23.82
C TYR A 740 -26.75 2.03 23.68
N GLY A 741 -26.06 1.04 23.11
CA GLY A 741 -26.35 -0.36 23.41
C GLY A 741 -25.93 -0.69 24.83
N ILE A 742 -26.76 -1.40 25.57
CA ILE A 742 -26.54 -1.75 26.97
C ILE A 742 -26.12 -3.21 27.04
N ARG A 743 -24.88 -3.45 27.48
CA ARG A 743 -24.38 -4.79 27.80
C ARG A 743 -24.42 -5.02 29.30
N PHE A 744 -25.10 -6.08 29.74
CA PHE A 744 -25.26 -6.42 31.15
C PHE A 744 -25.20 -7.94 31.38
N VAL A 745 -24.97 -8.35 32.63
CA VAL A 745 -24.85 -9.76 33.03
C VAL A 745 -26.07 -10.14 33.86
N ILE A 746 -26.90 -11.05 33.34
CA ILE A 746 -28.13 -11.48 33.98
C ILE A 746 -27.91 -12.73 34.85
N ASP A 747 -28.37 -12.66 36.09
CA ASP A 747 -28.35 -13.80 37.03
C ASP A 747 -29.69 -14.57 37.03
N ARG A 748 -30.81 -13.86 37.19
CA ARG A 748 -32.16 -14.45 37.17
C ARG A 748 -33.18 -13.65 36.38
N GLU A 749 -33.41 -12.39 36.76
CA GLU A 749 -34.31 -11.49 36.04
C GLU A 749 -33.74 -10.07 36.09
N GLU A 750 -33.77 -9.38 34.95
CA GLU A 750 -33.29 -7.99 34.86
C GLU A 750 -34.19 -7.18 33.92
N CYS A 751 -34.68 -6.04 34.40
CA CYS A 751 -35.65 -5.22 33.68
C CYS A 751 -35.13 -3.82 33.38
N PHE A 752 -35.27 -3.40 32.13
CA PHE A 752 -34.93 -2.06 31.64
C PHE A 752 -36.18 -1.28 31.32
N SER A 753 -36.10 0.04 31.44
CA SER A 753 -37.22 0.94 31.17
C SER A 753 -36.78 2.01 30.17
N HIS A 754 -37.56 2.19 29.12
CA HIS A 754 -37.33 3.22 28.10
C HIS A 754 -38.59 4.08 27.93
N ASN A 755 -38.43 5.40 27.95
CA ASN A 755 -39.56 6.33 27.86
C ASN A 755 -39.81 6.74 26.41
N VAL A 756 -41.00 6.43 25.88
CA VAL A 756 -41.43 6.85 24.53
C VAL A 756 -42.21 8.16 24.65
N GLN A 757 -41.78 9.18 23.89
CA GLN A 757 -42.27 10.55 24.07
C GLN A 757 -43.59 10.83 23.33
N TYR A 758 -43.82 10.20 22.17
CA TYR A 758 -45.00 10.44 21.34
C TYR A 758 -45.82 9.16 21.09
N GLU A 759 -47.14 9.31 20.97
CA GLU A 759 -48.03 8.24 20.55
C GLU A 759 -47.88 8.03 19.04
N GLY A 760 -47.70 6.78 18.61
CA GLY A 760 -47.43 6.42 17.21
C GLY A 760 -45.95 6.27 16.85
N ASP A 761 -45.03 6.47 17.79
CA ASP A 761 -43.60 6.21 17.58
C ASP A 761 -43.32 4.71 17.41
N THR A 762 -42.44 4.35 16.49
CA THR A 762 -42.00 2.96 16.31
C THR A 762 -40.78 2.69 17.18
N VAL A 763 -40.88 1.72 18.06
CA VAL A 763 -39.80 1.26 18.92
C VAL A 763 -39.16 0.04 18.27
N HIS A 764 -37.89 0.15 17.89
CA HIS A 764 -37.08 -0.96 17.42
C HIS A 764 -36.20 -1.47 18.57
N ALA A 765 -36.23 -2.76 18.83
CA ALA A 765 -35.42 -3.38 19.87
C ALA A 765 -34.75 -4.66 19.36
N SER A 766 -33.53 -4.91 19.83
CA SER A 766 -32.82 -6.17 19.55
C SER A 766 -31.98 -6.58 20.74
N PHE A 767 -31.84 -7.89 20.94
CA PHE A 767 -30.90 -8.42 21.92
C PHE A 767 -30.15 -9.63 21.39
N VAL A 768 -28.95 -9.84 21.93
CA VAL A 768 -28.10 -11.02 21.68
C VAL A 768 -27.49 -11.50 22.99
N VAL A 769 -27.63 -12.80 23.27
CA VAL A 769 -26.96 -13.46 24.40
C VAL A 769 -25.53 -13.81 23.99
N ILE A 770 -24.56 -13.20 24.67
CA ILE A 770 -23.12 -13.47 24.55
C ILE A 770 -22.75 -14.49 25.63
N LYS A 771 -22.69 -15.78 25.24
CA LYS A 771 -22.25 -16.85 26.16
C LYS A 771 -20.73 -16.77 26.36
N ALA A 772 -20.28 -16.88 27.61
CA ALA A 772 -18.87 -17.03 27.94
C ALA A 772 -18.46 -18.51 27.75
N ASP A 773 -17.57 -18.78 26.79
CA ASP A 773 -17.03 -20.14 26.58
C ASP A 773 -16.29 -20.64 27.83
N SER A 774 -16.96 -21.49 28.60
CA SER A 774 -16.30 -22.41 29.54
C SER A 774 -16.19 -23.77 28.84
N SER A 775 -14.98 -24.34 28.85
CA SER A 775 -14.54 -25.42 27.95
C SER A 775 -15.23 -26.79 28.14
N TRP A 776 -16.35 -26.88 28.86
CA TRP A 776 -16.93 -28.16 29.29
C TRP A 776 -18.47 -28.26 29.25
N TYR A 777 -19.22 -27.28 28.75
CA TYR A 777 -20.69 -27.40 28.64
C TYR A 777 -21.24 -26.63 27.43
N SER A 778 -22.01 -27.30 26.56
CA SER A 778 -22.76 -26.70 25.44
C SER A 778 -24.24 -26.95 25.67
N SER A 779 -24.96 -26.00 26.30
CA SER A 779 -26.43 -26.01 26.32
C SER A 779 -26.99 -25.00 25.31
N HIS A 780 -28.09 -25.38 24.64
CA HIS A 780 -28.78 -24.55 23.65
C HIS A 780 -29.83 -23.60 24.28
N ASP A 781 -29.91 -23.53 25.60
CA ASP A 781 -30.93 -22.75 26.31
C ASP A 781 -30.73 -21.24 26.05
N GLY A 782 -31.82 -20.52 25.77
CA GLY A 782 -31.86 -19.07 25.59
C GLY A 782 -32.47 -18.33 26.79
N VAL A 783 -32.72 -17.03 26.60
CA VAL A 783 -33.38 -16.18 27.60
C VAL A 783 -34.82 -15.88 27.19
N ASP A 784 -35.67 -15.64 28.18
CA ASP A 784 -37.02 -15.12 27.94
C ASP A 784 -36.99 -13.59 28.02
N LEU A 785 -37.73 -12.90 27.15
CA LEU A 785 -37.92 -11.45 27.17
C LEU A 785 -39.40 -11.11 27.14
N VAL A 786 -39.87 -10.37 28.15
CA VAL A 786 -41.23 -9.83 28.22
C VAL A 786 -41.20 -8.31 28.11
N VAL A 787 -41.93 -7.77 27.14
CA VAL A 787 -42.09 -6.32 26.91
C VAL A 787 -43.46 -5.89 27.41
N LYS A 788 -43.50 -4.88 28.29
CA LYS A 788 -44.72 -4.32 28.85
C LYS A 788 -44.86 -2.83 28.51
N GLY A 789 -46.07 -2.44 28.13
CA GLY A 789 -46.43 -1.05 27.88
C GLY A 789 -46.64 -0.24 29.16
N PRO A 790 -46.89 1.07 29.03
CA PRO A 790 -47.10 1.98 30.16
C PRO A 790 -48.32 1.61 31.04
N ALA A 791 -49.30 0.89 30.49
CA ALA A 791 -50.48 0.40 31.21
C ALA A 791 -50.27 -1.00 31.82
N SER A 792 -49.04 -1.53 31.81
CA SER A 792 -48.69 -2.90 32.18
C SER A 792 -49.35 -3.99 31.31
N ASP A 793 -49.84 -3.61 30.15
CA ASP A 793 -50.24 -4.50 29.07
C ASP A 793 -49.00 -5.18 28.47
N GLN A 794 -49.11 -6.46 28.16
CA GLN A 794 -48.02 -7.23 27.58
C GLN A 794 -48.02 -7.04 26.07
N ILE A 795 -46.93 -6.49 25.53
CA ILE A 795 -46.78 -6.21 24.09
C ILE A 795 -46.17 -7.42 23.39
N HIS A 796 -45.05 -7.93 23.92
CA HIS A 796 -44.36 -9.12 23.39
C HIS A 796 -43.88 -10.04 24.51
N ASP A 797 -43.84 -11.35 24.23
CA ASP A 797 -43.28 -12.41 25.09
C ASP A 797 -42.51 -13.38 24.20
N PHE A 798 -41.20 -13.26 24.24
CA PHE A 798 -40.26 -14.15 23.57
C PHE A 798 -39.74 -15.15 24.59
N ARG A 799 -39.75 -16.43 24.24
CA ARG A 799 -39.28 -17.51 25.11
C ARG A 799 -38.17 -18.30 24.46
N ASP A 800 -37.15 -18.61 25.26
CA ASP A 800 -36.03 -19.47 24.88
C ASP A 800 -35.31 -19.00 23.60
N LYS A 801 -35.00 -17.70 23.54
CA LYS A 801 -34.32 -17.08 22.39
C LYS A 801 -32.91 -16.66 22.75
N ILE A 802 -31.95 -16.94 21.87
CA ILE A 802 -30.54 -16.55 22.01
C ILE A 802 -30.29 -15.16 21.37
N SER A 803 -31.12 -14.80 20.41
CA SER A 803 -31.15 -13.46 19.80
C SER A 803 -32.53 -13.21 19.21
N GLU A 804 -33.00 -11.97 19.25
CA GLU A 804 -34.24 -11.57 18.58
C GLU A 804 -34.18 -10.09 18.21
N LYS A 805 -34.81 -9.72 17.08
CA LYS A 805 -35.01 -8.34 16.65
C LYS A 805 -36.49 -8.13 16.36
N PHE A 806 -37.08 -7.11 16.95
CA PHE A 806 -38.50 -6.83 16.82
C PHE A 806 -38.78 -5.34 16.87
N GLU A 807 -39.94 -4.97 16.33
CA GLU A 807 -40.44 -3.60 16.37
C GLU A 807 -41.91 -3.60 16.74
N PHE A 808 -42.34 -2.53 17.40
CA PHE A 808 -43.75 -2.30 17.71
C PHE A 808 -44.05 -0.80 17.72
N VAL A 809 -45.29 -0.44 17.42
CA VAL A 809 -45.76 0.94 17.49
C VAL A 809 -46.27 1.23 18.90
N ALA A 810 -45.76 2.29 19.52
CA ALA A 810 -46.17 2.71 20.85
C ALA A 810 -47.54 3.41 20.78
N HIS A 811 -48.61 2.68 21.10
CA HIS A 811 -49.98 3.23 21.11
C HIS A 811 -50.23 4.22 22.26
N HIS A 812 -49.43 4.14 23.32
CA HIS A 812 -49.52 5.04 24.48
C HIS A 812 -48.15 5.62 24.80
N LYS A 813 -48.08 6.94 24.98
CA LYS A 813 -46.86 7.59 25.46
C LYS A 813 -46.53 7.15 26.88
N GLY A 814 -45.24 6.97 27.17
CA GLY A 814 -44.78 6.61 28.51
C GLY A 814 -43.71 5.52 28.52
N VAL A 815 -43.45 5.01 29.73
CA VAL A 815 -42.35 4.09 30.00
C VAL A 815 -42.71 2.67 29.60
N HIS A 816 -41.99 2.13 28.63
CA HIS A 816 -42.03 0.73 28.24
C HIS A 816 -40.97 -0.04 29.00
N ARG A 817 -41.29 -1.26 29.45
CA ARG A 817 -40.42 -2.09 30.28
C ARG A 817 -40.04 -3.39 29.56
N PHE A 818 -38.76 -3.71 29.56
CA PHE A 818 -38.17 -4.88 28.91
C PHE A 818 -37.55 -5.76 30.00
N CYS A 819 -38.16 -6.90 30.30
CA CYS A 819 -37.72 -7.80 31.37
C CYS A 819 -37.17 -9.09 30.80
N PHE A 820 -35.87 -9.32 31.02
CA PHE A 820 -35.18 -10.54 30.65
C PHE A 820 -35.21 -11.52 31.82
N THR A 821 -35.42 -12.81 31.54
CA THR A 821 -35.36 -13.89 32.54
C THR A 821 -34.40 -14.97 32.06
N ASN A 822 -33.38 -15.25 32.86
CA ASN A 822 -32.40 -16.30 32.61
C ASN A 822 -32.91 -17.65 33.16
N LYS A 823 -32.94 -18.67 32.29
CA LYS A 823 -33.27 -20.05 32.66
C LYS A 823 -32.04 -20.92 32.88
N SER A 824 -30.86 -20.46 32.46
CA SER A 824 -29.60 -21.15 32.64
C SER A 824 -29.17 -21.11 34.12
N PRO A 825 -28.54 -22.18 34.65
CA PRO A 825 -27.95 -22.17 35.98
C PRO A 825 -26.67 -21.32 36.08
N TYR A 826 -26.22 -20.70 34.98
CA TYR A 826 -25.03 -19.86 34.89
C TYR A 826 -25.40 -18.43 34.48
N HIS A 827 -24.57 -17.45 34.85
CA HIS A 827 -24.75 -16.06 34.43
C HIS A 827 -24.52 -15.90 32.92
N GLU A 828 -25.44 -15.22 32.24
CA GLU A 828 -25.35 -14.93 30.82
C GLU A 828 -25.12 -13.43 30.59
N THR A 829 -24.37 -13.06 29.57
CA THR A 829 -24.20 -11.64 29.20
C THR A 829 -25.14 -11.33 28.05
N ILE A 830 -25.97 -10.29 28.18
CA ILE A 830 -26.89 -9.85 27.12
C ILE A 830 -26.41 -8.50 26.60
N ASP A 831 -26.32 -8.37 25.29
CA ASP A 831 -26.24 -7.10 24.59
C ASP A 831 -27.64 -6.69 24.14
N PHE A 832 -28.11 -5.52 24.54
CA PHE A 832 -29.48 -5.05 24.31
C PHE A 832 -29.50 -3.63 23.75
N ASP A 833 -30.15 -3.47 22.61
CA ASP A 833 -30.34 -2.20 21.90
C ASP A 833 -31.82 -1.84 21.82
N VAL A 834 -32.15 -0.57 22.11
CA VAL A 834 -33.50 -0.01 21.93
C VAL A 834 -33.38 1.36 21.29
N HIS A 835 -34.15 1.58 20.22
CA HIS A 835 -34.22 2.83 19.48
C HIS A 835 -35.68 3.22 19.23
N VAL A 836 -36.00 4.51 19.36
CA VAL A 836 -37.34 5.05 19.09
C VAL A 836 -37.25 5.95 17.86
N GLY A 837 -37.94 5.57 16.79
CA GLY A 837 -38.08 6.36 15.57
C GLY A 837 -39.38 7.15 15.59
N HIS A 838 -39.28 8.48 15.40
CA HIS A 838 -40.43 9.37 15.22
C HIS A 838 -40.57 9.75 13.75
N PHE A 839 -41.67 9.37 13.10
CA PHE A 839 -41.99 9.78 11.74
C PHE A 839 -43.20 10.73 11.75
N SER A 840 -42.97 12.01 11.39
CA SER A 840 -44.04 12.99 11.20
C SER A 840 -44.60 12.88 9.79
N TYR A 841 -45.70 12.14 9.59
CA TYR A 841 -46.43 12.15 8.32
C TYR A 841 -47.54 13.22 8.36
N TYR A 842 -47.43 14.22 7.47
CA TYR A 842 -48.56 15.03 7.01
C TYR A 842 -48.72 14.83 5.49
N ASP A 843 -49.98 14.60 5.12
CA ASP A 843 -50.59 14.62 3.79
C ASP A 843 -50.36 13.41 2.83
N GLU A 844 -51.40 12.56 2.79
CA GLU A 844 -51.64 11.47 1.85
C GLU A 844 -51.99 11.99 0.44
N HIS A 845 -51.21 11.63 -0.58
CA HIS A 845 -51.65 11.70 -1.99
C HIS A 845 -51.06 10.53 -2.83
N ALA A 846 -51.50 9.29 -2.60
CA ALA A 846 -51.48 8.23 -3.63
C ALA A 846 -52.35 7.03 -3.21
N LYS A 847 -53.01 6.37 -4.18
CA LYS A 847 -53.89 5.19 -3.96
C LYS A 847 -53.13 3.87 -4.22
N ASP A 848 -53.55 2.80 -3.54
CA ASP A 848 -52.89 1.49 -3.42
C ASP A 848 -52.60 0.74 -4.74
N GLU A 849 -53.32 1.02 -5.82
CA GLU A 849 -53.23 0.24 -7.07
C GLU A 849 -51.93 0.48 -7.88
N HIS A 850 -51.12 1.48 -7.52
CA HIS A 850 -49.80 1.73 -8.14
C HIS A 850 -48.61 1.19 -7.34
N PHE A 851 -48.81 0.79 -6.07
CA PHE A 851 -47.71 0.41 -5.18
C PHE A 851 -47.36 -1.07 -5.22
N ASN A 852 -48.27 -1.96 -5.58
CA ASN A 852 -48.02 -3.41 -5.49
C ASN A 852 -46.78 -3.89 -6.28
N PRO A 853 -46.50 -3.43 -7.52
CA PRO A 853 -45.28 -3.83 -8.23
C PRO A 853 -44.01 -3.22 -7.63
N LEU A 854 -44.12 -2.01 -7.07
CA LEU A 854 -43.02 -1.30 -6.41
C LEU A 854 -42.70 -1.90 -5.05
N LEU A 855 -43.71 -2.27 -4.26
CA LEU A 855 -43.57 -2.95 -2.98
C LEU A 855 -43.00 -4.36 -3.16
N GLU A 856 -43.35 -5.06 -4.24
CA GLU A 856 -42.74 -6.36 -4.56
C GLU A 856 -41.26 -6.21 -4.96
N GLN A 857 -40.89 -5.14 -5.69
CA GLN A 857 -39.49 -4.84 -5.96
C GLN A 857 -38.73 -4.36 -4.73
N ILE A 858 -39.35 -3.55 -3.87
CA ILE A 858 -38.79 -3.10 -2.60
C ILE A 858 -38.58 -4.30 -1.67
N SER A 859 -39.53 -5.23 -1.60
CA SER A 859 -39.39 -6.47 -0.83
C SER A 859 -38.24 -7.35 -1.35
N LYS A 860 -38.09 -7.49 -2.67
CA LYS A 860 -36.93 -8.20 -3.26
C LYS A 860 -35.60 -7.48 -3.00
N LEU A 861 -35.61 -6.15 -3.01
CA LEU A 861 -34.45 -5.33 -2.65
C LEU A 861 -34.13 -5.41 -1.16
N GLU A 862 -35.14 -5.48 -0.30
CA GLU A 862 -35.01 -5.62 1.15
C GLU A 862 -34.47 -7.00 1.51
N GLU A 863 -34.91 -8.05 0.82
CA GLU A 863 -34.37 -9.42 0.98
C GLU A 863 -32.92 -9.52 0.46
N ALA A 864 -32.61 -8.87 -0.67
CA ALA A 864 -31.25 -8.78 -1.19
C ALA A 864 -30.34 -7.96 -0.26
N LEU A 865 -30.82 -6.83 0.25
CA LEU A 865 -30.12 -5.97 1.20
C LEU A 865 -29.91 -6.69 2.53
N TYR A 866 -30.89 -7.46 2.99
CA TYR A 866 -30.79 -8.28 4.19
C TYR A 866 -29.75 -9.38 4.02
N ASN A 867 -29.73 -10.08 2.87
CA ASN A 867 -28.69 -11.08 2.58
C ASN A 867 -27.29 -10.46 2.52
N ILE A 868 -27.15 -9.26 1.92
CA ILE A 868 -25.89 -8.53 1.87
C ILE A 868 -25.47 -8.07 3.27
N GLN A 869 -26.39 -7.51 4.07
CA GLN A 869 -26.12 -7.10 5.45
C GLN A 869 -25.77 -8.30 6.32
N PHE A 870 -26.42 -9.44 6.12
CA PHE A 870 -26.13 -10.69 6.80
C PHE A 870 -24.74 -11.23 6.44
N GLU A 871 -24.38 -11.27 5.16
CA GLU A 871 -23.02 -11.65 4.75
C GLU A 871 -21.98 -10.66 5.25
N GLN A 872 -22.27 -9.36 5.24
CA GLN A 872 -21.37 -8.33 5.77
C GLN A 872 -21.16 -8.50 7.28
N HIS A 873 -22.24 -8.71 8.05
CA HIS A 873 -22.14 -9.01 9.48
C HIS A 873 -21.40 -10.31 9.76
N TRP A 874 -21.62 -11.34 8.95
CA TRP A 874 -20.94 -12.63 9.07
C TRP A 874 -19.44 -12.51 8.78
N LEU A 875 -19.07 -11.76 7.74
CA LEU A 875 -17.68 -11.45 7.40
C LEU A 875 -17.01 -10.57 8.45
N GLU A 876 -17.71 -9.57 9.00
CA GLU A 876 -17.23 -8.74 10.11
C GLU A 876 -16.98 -9.59 11.36
N ALA A 877 -17.92 -10.47 11.73
CA ALA A 877 -17.76 -11.39 12.84
C ALA A 877 -16.60 -12.37 12.63
N GLN A 878 -16.41 -12.88 11.40
CA GLN A 878 -15.28 -13.74 11.08
C GLN A 878 -13.94 -12.98 11.12
N THR A 879 -13.94 -11.73 10.69
CA THR A 879 -12.76 -10.85 10.73
C THR A 879 -12.41 -10.44 12.17
N GLU A 880 -13.40 -10.12 13.00
CA GLU A 880 -13.22 -9.89 14.43
C GLU A 880 -12.72 -11.12 15.15
N ARG A 881 -13.27 -12.31 14.84
CA ARG A 881 -12.76 -13.59 15.34
C ARG A 881 -11.30 -13.79 14.97
N GLN A 882 -10.93 -13.54 13.71
CA GLN A 882 -9.54 -13.64 13.25
C GLN A 882 -8.65 -12.64 13.98
N ALA A 883 -9.11 -11.39 14.17
CA ALA A 883 -8.39 -10.32 14.84
C ALA A 883 -8.18 -10.58 16.34
N ILE A 884 -9.20 -11.07 17.05
CA ILE A 884 -9.11 -11.44 18.47
C ILE A 884 -8.15 -12.60 18.66
N VAL A 885 -8.20 -13.62 17.80
CA VAL A 885 -7.25 -14.74 17.82
C VAL A 885 -5.84 -14.23 17.56
N ASN A 886 -5.65 -13.34 16.59
CA ASN A 886 -4.34 -12.78 16.27
C ASN A 886 -3.82 -11.86 17.39
N GLU A 887 -4.68 -11.07 18.02
CA GLU A 887 -4.33 -10.19 19.15
C GLU A 887 -4.02 -11.00 20.41
N ALA A 888 -4.76 -12.07 20.68
CA ALA A 888 -4.49 -12.99 21.78
C ALA A 888 -3.19 -13.77 21.56
N MET A 889 -2.92 -14.23 20.34
CA MET A 889 -1.65 -14.89 19.98
C MET A 889 -0.48 -13.91 20.04
N SER A 890 -0.64 -12.70 19.51
CA SER A 890 0.34 -11.61 19.57
C SER A 890 0.67 -11.22 21.01
N ARG A 891 -0.35 -11.02 21.85
CA ARG A 891 -0.17 -10.68 23.26
C ARG A 891 0.56 -11.80 24.02
N ARG A 892 0.22 -13.06 23.78
CA ARG A 892 0.94 -14.22 24.36
C ARG A 892 2.38 -14.29 23.87
N ALA A 893 2.64 -14.02 22.60
CA ALA A 893 3.98 -13.98 22.02
C ALA A 893 4.82 -12.84 22.61
N VAL A 894 4.24 -11.65 22.77
CA VAL A 894 4.90 -10.48 23.39
C VAL A 894 5.21 -10.73 24.87
N TYR A 895 4.28 -11.31 25.63
CA TYR A 895 4.55 -11.67 27.03
C TYR A 895 5.66 -12.72 27.14
N LYS A 896 5.64 -13.74 26.27
CA LYS A 896 6.69 -14.75 26.21
C LYS A 896 8.04 -14.11 25.88
N ALA A 897 8.11 -13.26 24.85
CA ALA A 897 9.33 -12.56 24.45
C ALA A 897 9.85 -11.62 25.55
N PHE A 898 8.96 -10.94 26.28
CA PHE A 898 9.32 -10.09 27.41
C PHE A 898 9.94 -10.90 28.56
N TRP A 899 9.34 -12.05 28.91
CA TRP A 899 9.87 -12.94 29.94
C TRP A 899 11.20 -13.58 29.53
N GLU A 900 11.34 -14.03 28.28
CA GLU A 900 12.59 -14.57 27.74
C GLU A 900 13.70 -13.51 27.72
N SER A 901 13.39 -12.27 27.30
CA SER A 901 14.35 -11.16 27.31
C SER A 901 14.77 -10.79 28.73
N THR A 902 13.83 -10.74 29.67
CA THR A 902 14.11 -10.47 31.09
C THR A 902 14.99 -11.56 31.69
N ALA A 903 14.74 -12.83 31.36
CA ALA A 903 15.57 -13.95 31.78
C ALA A 903 16.99 -13.89 31.18
N LEU A 904 17.13 -13.54 29.90
CA LEU A 904 18.42 -13.35 29.22
C LEU A 904 19.24 -12.20 29.82
N VAL A 905 18.60 -11.07 30.10
CA VAL A 905 19.24 -9.93 30.79
C VAL A 905 19.66 -10.35 32.20
N GLY A 906 18.80 -11.04 32.94
CA GLY A 906 19.11 -11.58 34.26
C GLY A 906 20.31 -12.54 34.25
N ALA A 907 20.35 -13.48 33.30
CA ALA A 907 21.45 -14.42 33.11
C ALA A 907 22.76 -13.71 32.73
N SER A 908 22.70 -12.69 31.88
CA SER A 908 23.86 -11.89 31.47
C SER A 908 24.43 -11.09 32.65
N VAL A 909 23.57 -10.45 33.45
CA VAL A 909 23.98 -9.74 34.67
C VAL A 909 24.59 -10.71 35.67
N LEU A 910 24.01 -11.90 35.85
CA LEU A 910 24.54 -12.94 36.71
C LEU A 910 25.92 -13.44 36.23
N GLN A 911 26.10 -13.64 34.92
CA GLN A 911 27.40 -14.00 34.32
C GLN A 911 28.46 -12.93 34.59
N VAL A 912 28.14 -11.65 34.37
CA VAL A 912 29.06 -10.53 34.64
C VAL A 912 29.41 -10.47 36.12
N TYR A 913 28.43 -10.65 37.01
CA TYR A 913 28.64 -10.69 38.44
C TYR A 913 29.56 -11.86 38.87
N LEU A 914 29.32 -13.07 38.34
CA LEU A 914 30.13 -14.25 38.62
C LEU A 914 31.56 -14.12 38.08
N LEU A 915 31.73 -13.58 36.87
CA LEU A 915 33.05 -13.31 36.28
C LEU A 915 33.83 -12.30 37.13
N ARG A 916 33.17 -11.20 37.53
CA ARG A 916 33.80 -10.18 38.39
C ARG A 916 34.27 -10.78 39.72
N ARG A 917 33.42 -11.59 40.36
CA ARG A 917 33.75 -12.29 41.61
C ARG A 917 34.87 -13.32 41.45
N LEU A 918 34.93 -14.00 40.30
CA LEU A 918 35.99 -14.96 39.98
C LEU A 918 37.36 -14.27 39.84
N PHE A 919 37.41 -13.12 39.16
CA PHE A 919 38.65 -12.33 39.03
C PHE A 919 39.07 -11.67 40.35
N GLU A 920 38.12 -11.21 41.17
CA GLU A 920 38.41 -10.68 42.52
C GLU A 920 38.99 -11.76 43.45
N ARG A 921 38.51 -13.01 43.38
CA ARG A 921 39.09 -14.14 44.13
C ARG A 921 40.49 -14.53 43.66
N LYS A 922 40.77 -14.48 42.36
CA LYS A 922 42.09 -14.82 41.80
C LYS A 922 43.17 -13.79 42.16
N LEU A 923 42.80 -12.51 42.28
CA LEU A 923 43.70 -11.44 42.75
C LEU A 923 43.99 -11.53 44.25
N GLY A 924 43.09 -12.10 45.06
CA GLY A 924 43.30 -12.34 46.49
C GLY A 924 44.26 -13.49 46.81
N MET A 925 44.43 -14.47 45.91
CA MET A 925 45.31 -15.63 46.12
C MET A 925 46.73 -15.46 45.58
N SER A 926 47.04 -14.37 44.87
CA SER A 926 48.39 -14.09 44.35
C SER A 926 49.24 -13.22 45.29
N ARG A 927 48.80 -13.03 46.54
CA ARG A 927 49.52 -12.37 47.63
C ARG A 927 49.58 -13.27 48.87
N VAL A 928 50.16 -14.46 48.73
CA VAL A 928 50.91 -15.19 49.78
C VAL A 928 51.98 -16.01 49.07
#